data_AF-A0A964KIN7-F1
#
_entry.id   AF-A0A964KIN7-F1
#
_cell.length_a   1.000
_cell.length_b   1.000
_cell.length_c   1.000
_cell.angle_alpha   90.00
_cell.angle_beta   90.00
_cell.angle_gamma   90.00
#
_symmetry.space_group_name_H-M   'P 1'
#
loop_
_entity.id
_entity.type
_entity.pdbx_description
1 polymer ?
#
loop_
_entity_poly.entity_id
_entity_poly.type
_entity_poly.pdbx_seq_one_letter_code
_entity_poly.pdbx_strand_id
1 'polypeptide(L)'
;MQLLAIVPRDTHCYLKSSIRLPSRRLLPLRGPESNESIPREAPLTVDISPCREQNAARSVRAPAASVSRELKLKAHLVSNWSAAESEELYGVRAWGAGYFDLAGDGTVGVTVPFDGKRARVSLLDIISGMQARGLQMPALLRIENILDAQISLLNESFARAMSSLKYRGSYRGVFPIKVNQQCQVIEELTRFGARYGHGLEAGSKAELLIALATMQPGAGYIICNGYKDKEFITLGLHALKLGYQCFFVIETPSELLVLLETSRTLGIRPMLGVRVKLSSRVGGAWNESSGDRSIFGLTTSQIVELIDSLKRHEMLDCLQLLHYHLGSQIPNIRDIRGGVLEAARYYADLKREGASLSFLDLGGGLAVDYDGSQTSYDYSKNYTLDEYCIDVVEAIMGILDPLAIEHPVIITESGRATVAYSSILLFNILDVTRFEPGEVPGPNPAGEHELIGNLRESLASINARNLQESYNDAIYYREELRDLFKRGQIQLRELSVAEDIFLEIVRDIVEKLKDVKRIPPGLDGLEQSLSDIYYGNFSVFQSLPDVWAIDQIFPVMPVHRHNEPPTRQAIIADITCDSDGKIDQFIGVRGIRKTLPVHPLIEGEPYYLGVFLVGAYQETLGDLHNLMGDTNVVSVRINENGTFDFVREISGDSIADVLSYVEYQPQQLLEQFRKTAEQAVREGRVSVAERQAVLAAFGASLRGYTYFED
;
A
#
# COMPACT_ATOMS: atom_id res chain seq x y z
N MET A 1 -2.91 20.70 2.93
CA MET A 1 -1.84 20.57 1.91
C MET A 1 -0.57 21.26 2.40
N GLN A 2 0.30 20.54 3.10
CA GLN A 2 1.68 20.90 3.37
C GLN A 2 2.45 19.58 3.30
N LEU A 3 3.23 19.39 2.24
CA LEU A 3 4.00 18.16 2.06
C LEU A 3 5.07 18.09 3.15
N LEU A 4 5.17 16.93 3.80
CA LEU A 4 6.39 16.53 4.49
C LEU A 4 7.52 16.48 3.45
N ALA A 5 8.65 17.11 3.77
CA ALA A 5 9.85 17.05 2.94
C ALA A 5 10.53 15.67 3.11
N ILE A 6 9.94 14.64 2.51
CA ILE A 6 10.60 13.35 2.31
C ILE A 6 11.62 13.58 1.19
N VAL A 7 12.90 13.49 1.51
CA VAL A 7 14.00 13.59 0.55
C VAL A 7 14.44 12.17 0.19
N PRO A 8 14.20 11.68 -1.04
CA PRO A 8 14.70 10.38 -1.47
C PRO A 8 16.23 10.34 -1.40
N ARG A 9 16.79 9.23 -0.93
CA ARG A 9 18.22 8.99 -1.04
C ARG A 9 18.56 8.45 -2.43
N ASP A 10 19.64 8.99 -3.00
CA ASP A 10 20.46 8.37 -4.05
C ASP A 10 19.83 8.00 -5.41
N THR A 11 19.45 9.01 -6.20
CA THR A 11 19.54 8.93 -7.67
C THR A 11 20.75 9.68 -8.21
N HIS A 12 21.91 9.03 -8.20
CA HIS A 12 23.12 9.48 -8.91
C HIS A 12 23.31 8.63 -10.18
N CYS A 13 22.96 9.15 -11.36
CA CYS A 13 23.73 8.93 -12.60
C CYS A 13 23.34 9.85 -13.78
N TYR A 14 24.37 10.43 -14.40
CA TYR A 14 24.49 10.95 -15.77
C TYR A 14 23.33 11.64 -16.50
N LEU A 15 23.45 12.97 -16.66
CA LEU A 15 23.56 13.59 -17.99
C LEU A 15 24.16 15.01 -17.91
N LYS A 16 25.44 15.16 -18.29
CA LYS A 16 26.08 16.45 -18.57
C LYS A 16 26.25 16.61 -20.08
N SER A 17 25.41 17.43 -20.71
CA SER A 17 25.66 17.92 -22.07
C SER A 17 25.17 19.36 -22.24
N SER A 18 26.10 20.30 -22.07
CA SER A 18 25.85 21.74 -22.22
C SER A 18 25.70 22.12 -23.70
N ILE A 19 24.53 22.56 -24.14
CA ILE A 19 24.34 23.20 -25.45
C ILE A 19 23.87 24.65 -25.25
N ARG A 20 24.67 25.60 -25.75
CA ARG A 20 24.32 27.02 -25.79
C ARG A 20 23.50 27.32 -27.04
N LEU A 21 22.31 27.91 -26.88
CA LEU A 21 21.56 28.51 -27.98
C LEU A 21 21.75 30.04 -27.99
N PRO A 22 22.12 30.67 -29.13
CA PRO A 22 22.17 32.11 -29.26
C PRO A 22 20.82 32.69 -29.74
N SER A 23 20.41 33.80 -29.14
CA SER A 23 19.20 34.56 -29.48
C SER A 23 19.34 35.44 -30.74
N ARG A 24 18.30 35.59 -31.58
CA ARG A 24 17.98 36.84 -32.34
C ARG A 24 16.62 36.88 -33.08
N ARG A 25 15.76 37.83 -32.67
CA ARG A 25 14.84 38.74 -33.43
C ARG A 25 14.11 38.29 -34.73
N LEU A 26 12.76 38.22 -34.66
CA LEU A 26 11.73 39.05 -35.36
C LEU A 26 12.22 40.02 -36.50
N LEU A 27 11.55 40.34 -37.65
CA LEU A 27 10.19 40.22 -38.29
C LEU A 27 10.36 40.63 -39.82
N PRO A 28 9.32 40.89 -40.69
CA PRO A 28 8.12 40.13 -41.14
C PRO A 28 7.87 40.09 -42.70
N LEU A 29 6.87 39.30 -43.15
CA LEU A 29 5.97 39.46 -44.34
C LEU A 29 6.51 39.61 -45.80
N ARG A 30 6.05 38.72 -46.72
CA ARG A 30 5.35 39.02 -48.03
C ARG A 30 5.06 37.76 -48.88
N GLY A 31 3.93 37.74 -49.60
CA GLY A 31 3.67 36.95 -50.84
C GLY A 31 3.78 37.84 -52.10
N PRO A 32 3.22 37.50 -53.29
CA PRO A 32 2.22 36.45 -53.61
C PRO A 32 2.46 35.65 -54.95
N GLU A 33 1.43 34.88 -55.38
CA GLU A 33 1.14 34.38 -56.76
C GLU A 33 2.11 33.33 -57.40
N SER A 34 1.67 32.38 -58.25
CA SER A 34 0.56 32.35 -59.23
C SER A 34 0.01 30.93 -59.54
N ASN A 35 -1.08 30.85 -60.34
CA ASN A 35 -1.83 29.64 -60.75
C ASN A 35 -1.10 28.75 -61.78
N GLU A 36 -1.43 27.45 -61.82
CA GLU A 36 -1.83 26.78 -63.08
C GLU A 36 -2.72 25.53 -62.84
N SER A 37 -3.34 24.99 -63.90
CA SER A 37 -4.65 24.29 -63.82
C SER A 37 -4.66 22.81 -64.23
N ILE A 38 -5.74 22.14 -63.77
CA ILE A 38 -6.08 20.70 -63.90
C ILE A 38 -6.24 20.24 -65.37
N PRO A 39 -6.18 18.91 -65.64
CA PRO A 39 -7.45 18.23 -65.90
C PRO A 39 -7.66 16.89 -65.18
N ARG A 40 -8.93 16.50 -65.05
CA ARG A 40 -9.43 15.30 -64.37
C ARG A 40 -9.40 14.06 -65.28
N GLU A 41 -9.19 12.89 -64.71
CA GLU A 41 -9.67 11.60 -65.29
C GLU A 41 -10.52 10.81 -64.28
N ALA A 42 -11.21 9.78 -64.77
CA ALA A 42 -12.47 9.28 -64.24
C ALA A 42 -12.36 8.15 -63.18
N PRO A 43 -13.41 7.91 -62.35
CA PRO A 43 -13.40 6.86 -61.34
C PRO A 43 -13.67 5.47 -61.94
N LEU A 44 -12.92 4.47 -61.48
CA LEU A 44 -13.19 3.05 -61.72
C LEU A 44 -14.21 2.52 -60.71
N THR A 45 -15.42 2.24 -61.17
CA THR A 45 -16.42 1.46 -60.43
C THR A 45 -16.09 -0.03 -60.53
N VAL A 46 -16.02 -0.72 -59.39
CA VAL A 46 -16.02 -2.19 -59.32
C VAL A 46 -17.40 -2.63 -58.82
N ASP A 47 -18.12 -3.33 -59.67
CA ASP A 47 -19.45 -3.89 -59.41
C ASP A 47 -19.30 -5.24 -58.68
N ILE A 48 -20.08 -5.44 -57.60
CA ILE A 48 -20.10 -6.70 -56.84
C ILE A 48 -21.53 -7.23 -56.85
N SER A 49 -21.76 -8.22 -57.72
CA SER A 49 -23.00 -9.01 -57.76
C SER A 49 -22.67 -10.51 -57.61
N PRO A 50 -23.45 -11.29 -56.83
CA PRO A 50 -23.04 -12.62 -56.39
C PRO A 50 -23.45 -13.75 -57.34
N CYS A 51 -22.51 -14.65 -57.65
CA CYS A 51 -22.82 -15.94 -58.30
C CYS A 51 -22.91 -17.08 -57.29
N ARG A 52 -24.00 -17.86 -57.37
CA ARG A 52 -24.20 -19.14 -56.67
C ARG A 52 -23.88 -20.31 -57.61
N GLU A 53 -23.09 -21.27 -57.15
CA GLU A 53 -23.18 -22.71 -57.48
C GLU A 53 -22.23 -23.48 -56.53
N GLN A 54 -22.74 -24.20 -55.54
CA GLN A 54 -23.10 -25.63 -55.54
C GLN A 54 -21.92 -26.64 -55.58
N ASN A 55 -21.59 -27.14 -54.38
CA ASN A 55 -21.24 -28.53 -54.03
C ASN A 55 -20.18 -29.32 -54.83
N ALA A 56 -19.05 -29.62 -54.16
CA ALA A 56 -18.51 -30.99 -54.09
C ALA A 56 -17.71 -31.20 -52.80
N ALA A 57 -18.16 -32.13 -51.94
CA ALA A 57 -17.48 -32.42 -50.67
C ALA A 57 -16.37 -33.46 -50.83
N ARG A 58 -15.18 -33.18 -50.27
CA ARG A 58 -14.19 -34.20 -49.87
C ARG A 58 -13.57 -33.82 -48.52
N SER A 59 -13.98 -34.53 -47.47
CA SER A 59 -13.45 -34.33 -46.12
C SER A 59 -12.10 -35.01 -45.94
N VAL A 60 -11.08 -34.26 -45.57
CA VAL A 60 -9.86 -34.81 -44.93
C VAL A 60 -9.88 -34.32 -43.48
N ARG A 61 -10.10 -35.22 -42.53
CA ARG A 61 -10.06 -34.92 -41.09
C ARG A 61 -8.61 -34.82 -40.63
N ALA A 62 -8.21 -33.66 -40.10
CA ALA A 62 -7.01 -33.52 -39.26
C ALA A 62 -7.38 -33.66 -37.77
N PRO A 63 -6.50 -34.20 -36.90
CA PRO A 63 -6.88 -34.60 -35.55
C PRO A 63 -6.70 -33.49 -34.50
N ALA A 64 -7.68 -32.60 -34.34
CA ALA A 64 -7.70 -31.62 -33.23
C ALA A 64 -7.89 -32.25 -31.82
N ALA A 65 -8.24 -33.54 -31.76
CA ALA A 65 -8.60 -34.25 -30.53
C ALA A 65 -7.43 -34.97 -29.83
N SER A 66 -6.24 -35.07 -30.44
CA SER A 66 -5.06 -35.67 -29.79
C SER A 66 -4.30 -34.66 -28.94
N VAL A 67 -3.99 -33.48 -29.49
CA VAL A 67 -3.23 -32.40 -28.81
C VAL A 67 -3.94 -31.95 -27.53
N SER A 68 -5.26 -31.73 -27.60
CA SER A 68 -6.10 -31.38 -26.46
C SER A 68 -6.25 -32.49 -25.41
N ARG A 69 -5.95 -33.75 -25.77
CA ARG A 69 -5.92 -34.90 -24.85
C ARG A 69 -4.53 -35.14 -24.25
N GLU A 70 -3.46 -34.87 -25.00
CA GLU A 70 -2.08 -34.89 -24.48
C GLU A 70 -1.80 -33.71 -23.53
N LEU A 71 -2.34 -32.53 -23.79
CA LEU A 71 -2.30 -31.41 -22.84
C LEU A 71 -3.03 -31.78 -21.53
N LYS A 72 -4.21 -32.40 -21.61
CA LYS A 72 -4.93 -32.91 -20.42
C LYS A 72 -4.23 -34.09 -19.73
N LEU A 73 -3.53 -34.96 -20.47
CA LEU A 73 -2.73 -36.04 -19.87
C LEU A 73 -1.44 -35.52 -19.21
N LYS A 74 -0.78 -34.50 -19.79
CA LYS A 74 0.39 -33.86 -19.17
C LYS A 74 0.00 -33.04 -17.94
N ALA A 75 -1.14 -32.35 -17.96
CA ALA A 75 -1.70 -31.71 -16.77
C ALA A 75 -2.01 -32.73 -15.64
N HIS A 76 -2.43 -33.96 -15.99
CA HIS A 76 -2.60 -35.04 -15.01
C HIS A 76 -1.30 -35.70 -14.51
N LEU A 77 -0.13 -35.34 -15.06
CA LEU A 77 1.16 -35.91 -14.66
C LEU A 77 2.09 -34.89 -13.98
N VAL A 78 1.64 -33.65 -13.77
CA VAL A 78 2.33 -32.66 -12.93
C VAL A 78 1.30 -31.88 -12.12
N SER A 79 0.98 -32.37 -10.92
CA SER A 79 1.15 -31.63 -9.65
C SER A 79 0.48 -32.36 -8.48
N ASN A 80 1.25 -32.71 -7.45
CA ASN A 80 0.71 -32.97 -6.11
C ASN A 80 0.42 -31.67 -5.34
N TRP A 81 0.37 -30.52 -6.05
CA TRP A 81 0.26 -29.21 -5.43
C TRP A 81 -1.01 -29.12 -4.60
N SER A 82 -0.85 -28.62 -3.39
CA SER A 82 -1.87 -28.57 -2.37
C SER A 82 -1.97 -27.17 -1.80
N ALA A 83 -3.16 -26.84 -1.27
CA ALA A 83 -3.37 -25.60 -0.54
C ALA A 83 -2.32 -25.38 0.57
N ALA A 84 -1.80 -26.44 1.19
CA ALA A 84 -0.74 -26.34 2.20
C ALA A 84 0.61 -25.85 1.63
N GLU A 85 0.96 -26.21 0.39
CA GLU A 85 2.16 -25.69 -0.28
C GLU A 85 1.99 -24.23 -0.68
N SER A 86 0.80 -23.81 -1.12
CA SER A 86 0.48 -22.38 -1.29
C SER A 86 0.53 -21.61 0.03
N GLU A 87 0.03 -22.20 1.12
CA GLU A 87 0.02 -21.57 2.44
C GLU A 87 1.45 -21.32 2.97
N GLU A 88 2.37 -22.26 2.73
CA GLU A 88 3.81 -22.09 2.99
C GLU A 88 4.45 -21.08 2.04
N LEU A 89 4.13 -21.14 0.74
CA LEU A 89 4.71 -20.28 -0.30
C LEU A 89 4.43 -18.79 -0.07
N TYR A 90 3.19 -18.44 0.27
CA TYR A 90 2.75 -17.07 0.57
C TYR A 90 2.87 -16.73 2.07
N GLY A 91 3.32 -17.67 2.92
CA GLY A 91 3.57 -17.45 4.34
C GLY A 91 2.32 -17.18 5.18
N VAL A 92 1.12 -17.56 4.74
CA VAL A 92 -0.17 -17.09 5.29
C VAL A 92 -0.30 -17.33 6.80
N ARG A 93 0.17 -18.47 7.31
CA ARG A 93 0.15 -18.76 8.76
C ARG A 93 1.03 -17.84 9.59
N ALA A 94 2.08 -17.28 9.00
CA ALA A 94 3.10 -16.51 9.69
C ALA A 94 2.64 -15.07 9.93
N TRP A 95 2.21 -14.38 8.87
CA TRP A 95 1.68 -13.01 8.95
C TRP A 95 0.17 -12.94 9.22
N GLY A 96 -0.61 -13.98 8.92
CA GLY A 96 -2.07 -13.93 8.98
C GLY A 96 -2.68 -13.78 10.38
N ALA A 97 -1.86 -13.93 11.44
CA ALA A 97 -2.22 -13.80 12.86
C ALA A 97 -3.50 -14.57 13.28
N GLY A 98 -3.84 -15.63 12.54
CA GLY A 98 -5.07 -16.38 12.68
C GLY A 98 -6.34 -15.71 12.14
N TYR A 99 -6.28 -14.45 11.67
CA TYR A 99 -7.40 -13.79 10.97
C TYR A 99 -7.52 -14.23 9.52
N PHE A 100 -6.39 -14.54 8.90
CA PHE A 100 -6.32 -15.04 7.53
C PHE A 100 -5.73 -16.43 7.52
N ASP A 101 -6.35 -17.33 6.77
CA ASP A 101 -5.95 -18.73 6.62
C ASP A 101 -6.26 -19.25 5.21
N LEU A 102 -5.74 -20.42 4.89
CA LEU A 102 -6.04 -21.13 3.64
C LEU A 102 -6.61 -22.51 3.98
N ALA A 103 -7.83 -22.80 3.52
CA ALA A 103 -8.45 -24.10 3.73
C ALA A 103 -7.84 -25.17 2.82
N GLY A 104 -7.99 -26.44 3.20
CA GLY A 104 -7.50 -27.59 2.43
C GLY A 104 -8.15 -27.78 1.05
N ASP A 105 -9.17 -26.99 0.72
CA ASP A 105 -9.80 -26.88 -0.59
C ASP A 105 -9.31 -25.66 -1.40
N GLY A 106 -8.29 -24.95 -0.93
CA GLY A 106 -7.71 -23.77 -1.59
C GLY A 106 -8.49 -22.46 -1.37
N THR A 107 -9.53 -22.45 -0.53
CA THR A 107 -10.32 -21.25 -0.22
C THR A 107 -9.60 -20.36 0.79
N VAL A 108 -9.30 -19.11 0.42
CA VAL A 108 -8.80 -18.09 1.37
C VAL A 108 -9.91 -17.71 2.35
N GLY A 109 -9.62 -17.84 3.64
CA GLY A 109 -10.55 -17.59 4.73
C GLY A 109 -10.30 -16.29 5.47
N VAL A 110 -11.38 -15.62 5.86
CA VAL A 110 -11.38 -14.61 6.91
C VAL A 110 -12.01 -15.23 8.15
N THR A 111 -11.22 -15.36 9.22
CA THR A 111 -11.59 -16.04 10.46
C THR A 111 -11.60 -15.05 11.63
N VAL A 112 -12.76 -14.88 12.27
CA VAL A 112 -12.93 -13.95 13.40
C VAL A 112 -13.21 -14.70 14.70
N PRO A 113 -12.66 -14.26 15.84
CA PRO A 113 -12.93 -14.86 17.15
C PRO A 113 -14.30 -14.41 17.70
N PHE A 114 -14.94 -15.31 18.43
CA PHE A 114 -16.11 -15.09 19.27
C PHE A 114 -15.91 -15.83 20.61
N ASP A 115 -16.77 -15.61 21.60
CA ASP A 115 -16.67 -16.23 22.93
C ASP A 115 -16.59 -17.77 22.86
N GLY A 116 -15.36 -18.31 22.97
CA GLY A 116 -15.06 -19.74 22.87
C GLY A 116 -15.23 -20.36 21.48
N LYS A 117 -15.43 -19.56 20.41
CA LYS A 117 -15.66 -20.02 19.04
C LYS A 117 -14.89 -19.19 18.02
N ARG A 118 -14.87 -19.67 16.77
CA ARG A 118 -14.37 -18.91 15.61
C ARG A 118 -15.37 -19.08 14.47
N ALA A 119 -15.73 -18.00 13.80
CA ALA A 119 -16.46 -18.05 12.54
C ALA A 119 -15.50 -17.79 11.39
N ARG A 120 -15.69 -18.49 10.27
CA ARG A 120 -14.86 -18.38 9.07
C ARG A 120 -15.76 -18.17 7.87
N VAL A 121 -15.39 -17.23 7.00
CA VAL A 121 -16.05 -16.99 5.71
C VAL A 121 -15.03 -17.02 4.58
N SER A 122 -15.48 -17.36 3.38
CA SER A 122 -14.68 -17.33 2.15
C SER A 122 -14.50 -15.88 1.69
N LEU A 123 -13.25 -15.47 1.41
CA LEU A 123 -12.96 -14.16 0.83
C LEU A 123 -13.56 -14.02 -0.58
N LEU A 124 -13.64 -15.13 -1.33
CA LEU A 124 -14.22 -15.16 -2.68
C LEU A 124 -15.76 -15.03 -2.64
N ASP A 125 -16.40 -15.49 -1.58
CA ASP A 125 -17.86 -15.32 -1.39
C ASP A 125 -18.17 -13.85 -1.09
N ILE A 126 -17.30 -13.16 -0.33
CA ILE A 126 -17.40 -11.71 -0.11
C ILE A 126 -17.26 -10.97 -1.45
N ILE A 127 -16.23 -11.27 -2.24
CA ILE A 127 -16.02 -10.68 -3.58
C ILE A 127 -17.25 -10.91 -4.48
N SER A 128 -17.78 -12.13 -4.51
CA SER A 128 -19.00 -12.45 -5.27
C SER A 128 -20.20 -11.63 -4.80
N GLY A 129 -20.33 -11.40 -3.49
CA GLY A 129 -21.35 -10.55 -2.89
C GLY A 129 -21.17 -9.05 -3.14
N MET A 130 -19.94 -8.58 -3.39
CA MET A 130 -19.64 -7.21 -3.82
C MET A 130 -20.08 -7.01 -5.28
N GLN A 131 -19.67 -7.91 -6.17
CA GLN A 131 -20.04 -7.86 -7.59
C GLN A 131 -21.56 -7.95 -7.81
N ALA A 132 -22.25 -8.81 -7.05
CA ALA A 132 -23.71 -8.92 -7.09
C ALA A 132 -24.46 -7.63 -6.67
N ARG A 133 -23.77 -6.68 -6.01
CA ARG A 133 -24.28 -5.34 -5.67
C ARG A 133 -23.83 -4.25 -6.65
N GLY A 134 -23.01 -4.58 -7.64
CA GLY A 134 -22.43 -3.63 -8.59
C GLY A 134 -21.16 -2.92 -8.09
N LEU A 135 -20.53 -3.42 -7.02
CA LEU A 135 -19.25 -2.90 -6.53
C LEU A 135 -18.12 -3.59 -7.28
N GLN A 136 -17.49 -2.85 -8.20
CA GLN A 136 -16.39 -3.32 -9.04
C GLN A 136 -15.03 -3.20 -8.33
N MET A 137 -14.02 -3.84 -8.91
CA MET A 137 -12.63 -3.68 -8.50
C MET A 137 -12.02 -2.38 -9.05
N PRO A 138 -10.98 -1.82 -8.40
CA PRO A 138 -10.46 -2.21 -7.10
C PRO A 138 -11.42 -1.86 -5.96
N ALA A 139 -11.25 -2.56 -4.84
CA ALA A 139 -12.01 -2.29 -3.64
C ALA A 139 -11.19 -2.54 -2.37
N LEU A 140 -11.37 -1.69 -1.36
CA LEU A 140 -10.88 -1.91 -0.01
C LEU A 140 -11.95 -2.61 0.82
N LEU A 141 -11.71 -3.89 1.13
CA LEU A 141 -12.54 -4.68 2.02
C LEU A 141 -12.10 -4.46 3.48
N ARG A 142 -13.03 -4.03 4.33
CA ARG A 142 -12.87 -3.86 5.77
C ARG A 142 -13.67 -4.92 6.53
N ILE A 143 -13.05 -5.54 7.53
CA ILE A 143 -13.68 -6.54 8.39
C ILE A 143 -13.87 -5.95 9.79
N GLU A 144 -15.11 -5.55 10.09
CA GLU A 144 -15.48 -4.81 11.30
C GLU A 144 -15.07 -5.55 12.58
N ASN A 145 -15.30 -6.87 12.63
CA ASN A 145 -14.95 -7.70 13.79
C ASN A 145 -13.45 -7.78 14.08
N ILE A 146 -12.57 -7.53 13.10
CA ILE A 146 -11.11 -7.56 13.32
C ILE A 146 -10.67 -6.32 14.09
N LEU A 147 -11.28 -5.15 13.85
CA LEU A 147 -11.06 -3.95 14.67
C LEU A 147 -11.42 -4.21 16.14
N ASP A 148 -12.60 -4.81 16.35
CA ASP A 148 -13.09 -5.18 17.69
C ASP A 148 -12.13 -6.16 18.38
N ALA A 149 -11.71 -7.21 17.67
CA ALA A 149 -10.79 -8.21 18.17
C ALA A 149 -9.41 -7.64 18.52
N GLN A 150 -8.86 -6.71 17.72
CA GLN A 150 -7.58 -6.06 18.01
C GLN A 150 -7.66 -5.13 19.23
N ILE A 151 -8.75 -4.36 19.37
CA ILE A 151 -8.99 -3.53 20.57
C ILE A 151 -9.09 -4.42 21.82
N SER A 152 -9.88 -5.50 21.75
CA SER A 152 -9.99 -6.50 22.82
C SER A 152 -8.62 -7.07 23.20
N LEU A 153 -7.90 -7.59 22.22
CA LEU A 153 -6.62 -8.26 22.38
C LEU A 153 -5.59 -7.36 23.09
N LEU A 154 -5.46 -6.09 22.65
CA LEU A 154 -4.56 -5.12 23.26
C LEU A 154 -4.92 -4.83 24.72
N ASN A 155 -6.19 -4.52 25.01
CA ASN A 155 -6.63 -4.15 26.35
C ASN A 155 -6.58 -5.34 27.33
N GLU A 156 -6.89 -6.55 26.84
CA GLU A 156 -6.88 -7.76 27.66
C GLU A 156 -5.47 -8.32 27.86
N SER A 157 -4.54 -8.19 26.90
CA SER A 157 -3.11 -8.50 27.12
C SER A 157 -2.52 -7.64 28.23
N PHE A 158 -2.78 -6.33 28.22
CA PHE A 158 -2.37 -5.46 29.33
C PHE A 158 -3.05 -5.82 30.66
N ALA A 159 -4.36 -6.11 30.65
CA ALA A 159 -5.06 -6.53 31.87
C ALA A 159 -4.48 -7.84 32.46
N ARG A 160 -4.14 -8.82 31.61
CA ARG A 160 -3.48 -10.07 32.02
C ARG A 160 -2.09 -9.80 32.62
N ALA A 161 -1.26 -8.99 31.96
CA ALA A 161 0.08 -8.63 32.45
C ALA A 161 0.03 -7.85 33.77
N MET A 162 -0.88 -6.88 33.89
CA MET A 162 -1.10 -6.13 35.14
C MET A 162 -1.58 -7.04 36.27
N SER A 163 -2.48 -7.98 35.99
CA SER A 163 -2.99 -8.92 36.99
C SER A 163 -1.92 -9.92 37.46
N SER A 164 -1.08 -10.45 36.56
CA SER A 164 -0.04 -11.41 36.91
C SER A 164 1.09 -10.77 37.73
N LEU A 165 1.48 -9.55 37.36
CA LEU A 165 2.53 -8.77 38.04
C LEU A 165 2.03 -7.99 39.26
N LYS A 166 0.71 -7.95 39.50
CA LYS A 166 0.04 -7.18 40.59
C LYS A 166 0.29 -5.67 40.49
N TYR A 167 0.26 -5.16 39.27
CA TYR A 167 0.32 -3.72 39.00
C TYR A 167 -0.89 -3.01 39.65
N ARG A 168 -0.64 -1.86 40.29
CA ARG A 168 -1.64 -1.14 41.08
C ARG A 168 -2.39 -0.05 40.28
N GLY A 169 -1.87 0.31 39.11
CA GLY A 169 -2.50 1.23 38.17
C GLY A 169 -3.49 0.53 37.24
N SER A 170 -3.82 1.16 36.11
CA SER A 170 -4.70 0.59 35.08
C SER A 170 -4.17 0.88 33.67
N TYR A 171 -4.72 0.20 32.67
CA TYR A 171 -4.40 0.44 31.26
C TYR A 171 -5.51 1.22 30.55
N ARG A 172 -5.12 2.08 29.60
CA ARG A 172 -5.99 2.77 28.66
C ARG A 172 -5.33 2.82 27.29
N GLY A 173 -5.87 2.05 26.33
CA GLY A 173 -5.51 2.25 24.93
C GLY A 173 -6.00 3.61 24.43
N VAL A 174 -5.23 4.24 23.54
CA VAL A 174 -5.60 5.46 22.83
C VAL A 174 -5.33 5.22 21.34
N PHE A 175 -6.27 5.55 20.46
CA PHE A 175 -6.06 5.42 19.03
C PHE A 175 -5.58 6.75 18.42
N PRO A 176 -4.35 6.83 17.88
CA PRO A 176 -3.88 8.01 17.17
C PRO A 176 -4.56 8.14 15.82
N ILE A 177 -5.43 9.14 15.70
CA ILE A 177 -6.30 9.40 14.54
C ILE A 177 -5.47 9.46 13.24
N LYS A 178 -4.24 10.00 13.32
CA LYS A 178 -3.26 10.09 12.21
C LYS A 178 -2.95 8.78 11.46
N VAL A 179 -3.25 7.62 12.05
CA VAL A 179 -3.01 6.30 11.44
C VAL A 179 -4.14 5.91 10.47
N ASN A 180 -5.37 6.31 10.75
CA ASN A 180 -6.51 6.15 9.84
C ASN A 180 -7.66 7.07 10.31
N GLN A 181 -7.85 8.22 9.64
CA GLN A 181 -8.90 9.19 9.99
C GLN A 181 -10.29 8.84 9.44
N GLN A 182 -10.41 7.74 8.69
CA GLN A 182 -11.62 7.45 7.93
C GLN A 182 -12.81 7.30 8.86
N CYS A 183 -13.90 8.00 8.55
CA CYS A 183 -15.07 8.17 9.42
C CYS A 183 -15.58 6.81 9.95
N GLN A 184 -15.69 5.80 9.08
CA GLN A 184 -16.08 4.44 9.45
C GLN A 184 -15.15 3.84 10.53
N VAL A 185 -13.84 3.99 10.37
CA VAL A 185 -12.83 3.41 11.25
C VAL A 185 -12.90 4.07 12.64
N ILE A 186 -13.02 5.41 12.70
CA ILE A 186 -13.17 6.12 13.97
C ILE A 186 -14.51 5.81 14.66
N GLU A 187 -15.62 5.72 13.92
CA GLU A 187 -16.93 5.34 14.46
C GLU A 187 -16.90 3.93 15.08
N GLU A 188 -16.29 2.95 14.41
CA GLU A 188 -16.15 1.58 14.91
C GLU A 188 -15.16 1.49 16.09
N LEU A 189 -13.98 2.12 15.99
CA LEU A 189 -12.98 2.16 17.06
C LEU A 189 -13.55 2.77 18.36
N THR A 190 -14.27 3.88 18.27
CA THR A 190 -14.90 4.52 19.44
C THR A 190 -16.03 3.68 20.02
N ARG A 191 -16.85 3.03 19.19
CA ARG A 191 -17.93 2.14 19.62
C ARG A 191 -17.40 0.90 20.35
N PHE A 192 -16.43 0.20 19.77
CA PHE A 192 -15.83 -0.99 20.38
C PHE A 192 -14.95 -0.63 21.59
N GLY A 193 -14.16 0.43 21.48
CA GLY A 193 -13.26 0.94 22.50
C GLY A 193 -13.95 1.45 23.77
N ALA A 194 -15.22 1.86 23.68
CA ALA A 194 -16.00 2.36 24.82
C ALA A 194 -16.00 1.41 26.04
N ARG A 195 -16.01 0.08 25.83
CA ARG A 195 -16.01 -0.89 26.94
C ARG A 195 -14.70 -0.92 27.76
N TYR A 196 -13.60 -0.43 27.19
CA TYR A 196 -12.30 -0.30 27.86
C TYR A 196 -11.98 1.14 28.29
N GLY A 197 -12.81 2.11 27.90
CA GLY A 197 -12.50 3.54 28.00
C GLY A 197 -11.37 3.96 27.05
N HIS A 198 -11.32 3.34 25.86
CA HIS A 198 -10.31 3.61 24.85
C HIS A 198 -10.42 5.06 24.35
N GLY A 199 -9.31 5.79 24.33
CA GLY A 199 -9.25 7.20 23.96
C GLY A 199 -8.92 7.44 22.48
N LEU A 200 -8.82 8.71 22.09
CA LEU A 200 -8.29 9.13 20.79
C LEU A 200 -7.11 10.08 20.98
N GLU A 201 -6.11 10.00 20.10
CA GLU A 201 -5.05 11.00 20.00
C GLU A 201 -5.24 11.85 18.75
N ALA A 202 -5.06 13.15 18.90
CA ALA A 202 -5.16 14.15 17.87
C ALA A 202 -3.83 14.90 17.77
N GLY A 203 -3.15 14.78 16.63
CA GLY A 203 -1.93 15.52 16.29
C GLY A 203 -2.22 16.85 15.57
N SER A 204 -3.48 17.17 15.28
CA SER A 204 -3.87 18.42 14.62
C SER A 204 -5.26 18.93 15.03
N LYS A 205 -5.53 20.21 14.72
CA LYS A 205 -6.85 20.85 14.94
C LYS A 205 -8.00 20.09 14.27
N ALA A 206 -7.78 19.53 13.08
CA ALA A 206 -8.81 18.77 12.37
C ALA A 206 -9.11 17.44 13.08
N GLU A 207 -8.07 16.75 13.55
CA GLU A 207 -8.22 15.51 14.31
C GLU A 207 -8.85 15.74 15.68
N LEU A 208 -8.59 16.89 16.33
CA LEU A 208 -9.29 17.29 17.55
C LEU A 208 -10.81 17.48 17.31
N LEU A 209 -11.21 18.04 16.16
CA LEU A 209 -12.62 18.14 15.78
C LEU A 209 -13.25 16.76 15.57
N ILE A 210 -12.53 15.82 14.93
CA ILE A 210 -12.98 14.42 14.79
C ILE A 210 -13.16 13.78 16.18
N ALA A 211 -12.18 13.92 17.07
CA ALA A 211 -12.23 13.36 18.42
C ALA A 211 -13.43 13.88 19.24
N LEU A 212 -13.65 15.20 19.21
CA LEU A 212 -14.76 15.85 19.93
C LEU A 212 -16.14 15.59 19.30
N ALA A 213 -16.21 15.26 18.01
CA ALA A 213 -17.47 14.93 17.34
C ALA A 213 -17.88 13.46 17.51
N THR A 214 -16.91 12.55 17.74
CA THR A 214 -17.14 11.10 17.79
C THR A 214 -17.14 10.54 19.22
N MET A 215 -16.30 11.05 20.12
CA MET A 215 -16.30 10.62 21.52
C MET A 215 -17.42 11.25 22.34
N GLN A 216 -17.94 10.51 23.32
CA GLN A 216 -18.81 11.07 24.35
C GLN A 216 -17.96 11.66 25.50
N PRO A 217 -18.38 12.78 26.14
CA PRO A 217 -17.72 13.31 27.33
C PRO A 217 -17.54 12.24 28.42
N GLY A 218 -16.31 12.10 28.92
CA GLY A 218 -15.94 11.13 29.96
C GLY A 218 -15.81 9.67 29.49
N ALA A 219 -16.05 9.34 28.22
CA ALA A 219 -15.92 7.96 27.71
C ALA A 219 -14.46 7.47 27.61
N GLY A 220 -13.49 8.38 27.50
CA GLY A 220 -12.08 8.10 27.40
C GLY A 220 -11.25 9.38 27.43
N TYR A 221 -9.95 9.26 27.20
CA TYR A 221 -9.03 10.39 27.14
C TYR A 221 -8.85 10.89 25.71
N ILE A 222 -8.68 12.21 25.55
CA ILE A 222 -8.22 12.81 24.30
C ILE A 222 -6.79 13.29 24.54
N ILE A 223 -5.82 12.71 23.84
CA ILE A 223 -4.41 13.13 23.92
C ILE A 223 -4.16 14.13 22.78
N CYS A 224 -3.74 15.34 23.13
CA CYS A 224 -3.45 16.39 22.17
C CYS A 224 -1.93 16.53 21.99
N ASN A 225 -1.40 16.01 20.89
CA ASN A 225 -0.03 16.19 20.43
C ASN A 225 0.02 17.20 19.27
N GLY A 226 1.16 17.31 18.59
CA GLY A 226 1.38 18.20 17.45
C GLY A 226 1.54 19.68 17.85
N TYR A 227 1.67 20.56 16.86
CA TYR A 227 1.79 21.99 17.12
C TYR A 227 0.44 22.59 17.52
N LYS A 228 0.40 23.29 18.67
CA LYS A 228 -0.83 23.82 19.27
C LYS A 228 -0.81 25.34 19.30
N ASP A 229 -1.68 25.96 18.50
CA ASP A 229 -1.90 27.40 18.52
C ASP A 229 -2.98 27.79 19.56
N LYS A 230 -3.28 29.09 19.65
CA LYS A 230 -4.28 29.62 20.58
C LYS A 230 -5.69 29.10 20.28
N GLU A 231 -6.02 28.80 19.02
CA GLU A 231 -7.35 28.30 18.64
C GLU A 231 -7.54 26.84 19.09
N PHE A 232 -6.55 25.98 18.82
CA PHE A 232 -6.50 24.61 19.31
C PHE A 232 -6.64 24.56 20.84
N ILE A 233 -5.85 25.37 21.55
CA ILE A 233 -5.87 25.42 23.01
C ILE A 233 -7.23 25.91 23.54
N THR A 234 -7.80 26.95 22.93
CA THR A 234 -9.14 27.48 23.29
C THR A 234 -10.21 26.39 23.13
N LEU A 235 -10.21 25.67 21.99
CA LEU A 235 -11.17 24.59 21.72
C LEU A 235 -11.05 23.46 22.75
N GLY A 236 -9.85 22.96 23.01
CA GLY A 236 -9.63 21.91 24.01
C GLY A 236 -10.01 22.33 25.44
N LEU A 237 -9.79 23.60 25.81
CA LEU A 237 -10.19 24.11 27.14
C LEU A 237 -11.72 24.18 27.25
N HIS A 238 -12.42 24.58 26.18
CA HIS A 238 -13.88 24.47 26.14
C HIS A 238 -14.36 23.01 26.21
N ALA A 239 -13.66 22.07 25.57
CA ALA A 239 -13.97 20.65 25.69
C ALA A 239 -13.83 20.12 27.13
N LEU A 240 -12.78 20.52 27.87
CA LEU A 240 -12.66 20.22 29.32
C LEU A 240 -13.89 20.71 30.10
N LYS A 241 -14.39 21.92 29.80
CA LYS A 241 -15.59 22.49 30.42
C LYS A 241 -16.89 21.77 30.03
N LEU A 242 -16.90 21.04 28.91
CA LEU A 242 -17.98 20.16 28.48
C LEU A 242 -17.87 18.73 29.04
N GLY A 243 -16.81 18.41 29.79
CA GLY A 243 -16.60 17.11 30.45
C GLY A 243 -15.67 16.14 29.71
N TYR A 244 -15.13 16.51 28.55
CA TYR A 244 -14.07 15.73 27.90
C TYR A 244 -12.80 15.72 28.77
N GLN A 245 -11.97 14.67 28.64
CA GLN A 245 -10.72 14.52 29.38
C GLN A 245 -9.54 14.76 28.42
N CYS A 246 -9.28 16.02 28.09
CA CYS A 246 -8.30 16.43 27.07
C CYS A 246 -6.95 16.80 27.68
N PHE A 247 -5.92 15.98 27.48
CA PHE A 247 -4.54 16.29 27.88
C PHE A 247 -3.83 17.11 26.81
N PHE A 248 -3.37 18.31 27.18
CA PHE A 248 -2.46 19.09 26.34
C PHE A 248 -1.02 18.66 26.60
N VAL A 249 -0.46 17.83 25.71
CA VAL A 249 0.94 17.41 25.81
C VAL A 249 1.84 18.54 25.31
N ILE A 250 2.60 19.19 26.19
CA ILE A 250 3.53 20.24 25.77
C ILE A 250 4.69 19.62 24.99
N GLU A 251 4.82 20.00 23.71
CA GLU A 251 5.89 19.52 22.83
C GLU A 251 6.95 20.57 22.52
N THR A 252 6.61 21.86 22.63
CA THR A 252 7.55 22.99 22.51
C THR A 252 7.41 23.97 23.70
N PRO A 253 8.50 24.63 24.15
CA PRO A 253 8.42 25.57 25.27
C PRO A 253 7.44 26.73 25.07
N SER A 254 7.20 27.13 23.82
CA SER A 254 6.27 28.20 23.43
C SER A 254 4.80 27.87 23.72
N GLU A 255 4.39 26.61 23.58
CA GLU A 255 2.99 26.19 23.82
C GLU A 255 2.53 26.49 25.24
N LEU A 256 3.41 26.30 26.22
CA LEU A 256 3.12 26.51 27.63
C LEU A 256 2.67 27.96 27.92
N LEU A 257 3.31 28.95 27.29
CA LEU A 257 2.97 30.36 27.51
C LEU A 257 1.57 30.70 26.97
N VAL A 258 1.27 30.26 25.74
CA VAL A 258 -0.04 30.44 25.09
C VAL A 258 -1.13 29.74 25.90
N LEU A 259 -0.84 28.55 26.42
CA LEU A 259 -1.78 27.77 27.22
C LEU A 259 -2.07 28.43 28.57
N LEU A 260 -1.05 28.90 29.30
CA LEU A 260 -1.23 29.57 30.58
C LEU A 260 -2.02 30.89 30.45
N GLU A 261 -1.76 31.67 29.39
CA GLU A 261 -2.54 32.88 29.07
C GLU A 261 -4.00 32.54 28.78
N THR A 262 -4.25 31.55 27.93
CA THR A 262 -5.60 31.17 27.49
C THR A 262 -6.41 30.52 28.62
N SER A 263 -5.77 29.65 29.42
CA SER A 263 -6.35 29.07 30.63
C SER A 263 -6.81 30.13 31.63
N ARG A 264 -5.96 31.13 31.92
CA ARG A 264 -6.31 32.28 32.78
C ARG A 264 -7.44 33.11 32.19
N THR A 265 -7.41 33.37 30.89
CA THR A 265 -8.44 34.16 30.18
C THR A 265 -9.81 33.49 30.25
N LEU A 266 -9.88 32.17 30.11
CA LEU A 266 -11.13 31.40 30.14
C LEU A 266 -11.56 30.97 31.55
N GLY A 267 -10.68 31.06 32.56
CA GLY A 267 -10.91 30.57 33.91
C GLY A 267 -10.99 29.04 34.01
N ILE A 268 -10.30 28.31 33.14
CA ILE A 268 -10.34 26.84 33.04
C ILE A 268 -8.96 26.28 33.35
N ARG A 269 -8.84 25.42 34.38
CA ARG A 269 -7.59 24.70 34.65
C ARG A 269 -7.38 23.61 33.59
N PRO A 270 -6.21 23.53 32.94
CA PRO A 270 -5.89 22.52 31.94
C PRO A 270 -5.55 21.18 32.58
N MET A 271 -5.73 20.10 31.84
CA MET A 271 -5.01 18.84 32.07
C MET A 271 -3.75 18.88 31.21
N LEU A 272 -2.56 18.88 31.83
CA LEU A 272 -1.28 19.01 31.13
C LEU A 272 -0.54 17.68 31.06
N GLY A 273 0.00 17.40 29.88
CA GLY A 273 1.08 16.45 29.67
C GLY A 273 2.38 17.17 29.32
N VAL A 274 3.50 16.46 29.37
CA VAL A 274 4.78 16.90 28.81
C VAL A 274 5.40 15.78 27.98
N ARG A 275 5.85 16.09 26.76
CA ARG A 275 6.62 15.13 25.94
C ARG A 275 8.10 15.25 26.25
N VAL A 276 8.72 14.17 26.72
CA VAL A 276 10.18 14.13 26.97
C VAL A 276 10.95 13.66 25.73
N LYS A 277 12.10 14.28 25.47
CA LYS A 277 13.13 13.71 24.58
C LYS A 277 13.96 12.71 25.36
N LEU A 278 13.81 11.43 25.00
CA LEU A 278 14.64 10.35 25.51
C LEU A 278 16.03 10.38 24.84
N SER A 279 17.06 10.02 25.61
CA SER A 279 18.42 9.82 25.11
C SER A 279 18.59 8.46 24.42
N SER A 280 17.75 7.48 24.79
CA SER A 280 17.62 6.19 24.13
C SER A 280 17.30 6.36 22.63
N ARG A 281 18.04 5.64 21.78
CA ARG A 281 17.81 5.57 20.33
C ARG A 281 17.23 4.20 19.97
N VAL A 282 16.25 4.18 19.10
CA VAL A 282 15.79 2.97 18.41
C VAL A 282 16.68 2.74 17.19
N GLY A 283 16.75 1.50 16.69
CA GLY A 283 17.29 1.19 15.36
C GLY A 283 16.24 1.27 14.23
N GLY A 284 16.67 1.01 12.99
CA GLY A 284 15.80 0.87 11.82
C GLY A 284 15.44 2.17 11.09
N ALA A 285 14.42 2.12 10.23
CA ALA A 285 14.01 3.25 9.38
C ALA A 285 13.65 4.54 10.16
N TRP A 286 13.16 4.40 11.39
CA TRP A 286 12.63 5.50 12.20
C TRP A 286 13.65 6.22 13.11
N ASN A 287 14.95 5.93 12.93
CA ASN A 287 16.07 6.51 13.71
C ASN A 287 15.94 8.03 13.95
N GLU A 288 15.55 8.80 12.94
CA GLU A 288 15.49 10.27 12.98
C GLU A 288 14.30 10.82 13.81
N SER A 289 13.29 9.99 14.10
CA SER A 289 12.16 10.34 14.95
C SER A 289 12.46 10.19 16.46
N SER A 290 13.55 9.50 16.81
CA SER A 290 13.96 9.16 18.19
C SER A 290 15.22 9.91 18.65
N GLY A 291 15.51 9.85 19.95
CA GLY A 291 16.72 10.48 20.54
C GLY A 291 16.67 12.01 20.61
N ASP A 292 17.81 12.61 21.03
CA ASP A 292 17.99 14.07 21.19
C ASP A 292 17.64 14.91 19.94
N ARG A 293 17.71 14.29 18.75
CA ARG A 293 17.46 14.93 17.45
C ARG A 293 16.00 14.91 17.01
N SER A 294 15.10 14.26 17.75
CA SER A 294 13.66 14.28 17.46
C SER A 294 13.16 15.73 17.36
N ILE A 295 12.28 16.02 16.41
CA ILE A 295 11.78 17.38 16.17
C ILE A 295 10.77 17.86 17.23
N PHE A 296 10.16 16.94 17.99
CA PHE A 296 9.18 17.24 19.04
C PHE A 296 9.67 16.82 20.43
N GLY A 297 9.10 17.43 21.46
CA GLY A 297 9.42 17.15 22.86
C GLY A 297 10.45 18.09 23.47
N LEU A 298 10.50 18.08 24.80
CA LEU A 298 11.36 18.93 25.59
C LEU A 298 12.65 18.22 26.00
N THR A 299 13.77 18.94 25.97
CA THR A 299 15.02 18.51 26.61
C THR A 299 14.89 18.56 28.14
N THR A 300 15.78 17.89 28.86
CA THR A 300 15.81 17.92 30.34
C THR A 300 15.83 19.36 30.90
N SER A 301 16.57 20.29 30.28
CA SER A 301 16.59 21.70 30.71
C SER A 301 15.24 22.40 30.49
N GLN A 302 14.61 22.18 29.34
CA GLN A 302 13.28 22.73 29.03
C GLN A 302 12.18 22.16 29.93
N ILE A 303 12.32 20.91 30.38
CA ILE A 303 11.42 20.30 31.37
C ILE A 303 11.57 21.00 32.73
N VAL A 304 12.80 21.30 33.18
CA VAL A 304 13.02 22.08 34.42
C VAL A 304 12.44 23.49 34.29
N GLU A 305 12.66 24.17 33.16
CA GLU A 305 12.05 25.49 32.87
C GLU A 305 10.52 25.45 32.88
N LEU A 306 9.91 24.38 32.35
CA LEU A 306 8.46 24.14 32.41
C LEU A 306 7.97 23.98 33.85
N ILE A 307 8.66 23.18 34.68
CA ILE A 307 8.33 23.01 36.10
C ILE A 307 8.40 24.34 36.83
N ASP A 308 9.47 25.12 36.67
CA ASP A 308 9.65 26.42 37.32
C ASP A 308 8.66 27.47 36.81
N SER A 309 8.23 27.37 35.55
CA SER A 309 7.12 28.17 35.02
C SER A 309 5.80 27.81 35.70
N LEU A 310 5.45 26.52 35.77
CA LEU A 310 4.22 26.03 36.42
C LEU A 310 4.17 26.33 37.92
N LYS A 311 5.30 26.21 38.64
CA LYS A 311 5.44 26.61 40.05
C LYS A 311 5.14 28.11 40.22
N ARG A 312 5.75 28.98 39.41
CA ARG A 312 5.47 30.44 39.41
C ARG A 312 4.03 30.80 39.04
N HIS A 313 3.30 29.90 38.38
CA HIS A 313 1.93 30.12 37.94
C HIS A 313 0.89 29.45 38.86
N GLU A 314 1.31 28.73 39.91
CA GLU A 314 0.44 27.95 40.81
C GLU A 314 -0.39 26.89 40.03
N MET A 315 0.27 26.22 39.09
CA MET A 315 -0.34 25.25 38.15
C MET A 315 0.48 23.96 37.97
N LEU A 316 1.38 23.62 38.91
CA LEU A 316 2.14 22.36 38.86
C LEU A 316 1.26 21.11 39.07
N ASP A 317 0.13 21.27 39.77
CA ASP A 317 -0.96 20.28 39.90
C ASP A 317 -1.68 19.96 38.58
N CYS A 318 -1.60 20.86 37.60
CA CYS A 318 -2.13 20.60 36.26
C CYS A 318 -1.27 19.60 35.48
N LEU A 319 0.02 19.46 35.81
CA LEU A 319 0.92 18.50 35.17
C LEU A 319 0.65 17.08 35.69
N GLN A 320 -0.03 16.31 34.85
CA GLN A 320 -0.65 15.03 35.21
C GLN A 320 -0.19 13.86 34.33
N LEU A 321 0.40 14.13 33.16
CA LEU A 321 0.80 13.11 32.19
C LEU A 321 2.28 13.31 31.76
N LEU A 322 3.04 12.22 31.73
CA LEU A 322 4.33 12.16 31.02
C LEU A 322 4.13 11.37 29.75
N HIS A 323 4.49 11.93 28.60
CA HIS A 323 4.44 11.28 27.29
C HIS A 323 5.86 11.12 26.74
N TYR A 324 6.10 10.04 26.00
CA TYR A 324 7.18 9.96 25.02
C TYR A 324 6.71 9.17 23.80
N HIS A 325 7.44 9.29 22.70
CA HIS A 325 7.20 8.45 21.53
C HIS A 325 8.53 8.13 20.86
N LEU A 326 8.79 6.83 20.68
CA LEU A 326 10.03 6.28 20.12
C LEU A 326 10.02 6.17 18.58
N GLY A 327 8.85 6.27 17.95
CA GLY A 327 8.65 6.06 16.51
C GLY A 327 7.53 5.05 16.22
N SER A 328 7.20 4.87 14.93
CA SER A 328 6.31 3.78 14.47
C SER A 328 7.11 2.50 14.28
N GLN A 329 6.45 1.33 14.26
CA GLN A 329 7.04 0.05 13.86
C GLN A 329 8.40 -0.26 14.53
N ILE A 330 8.43 -0.41 15.85
CA ILE A 330 9.67 -0.74 16.58
C ILE A 330 9.86 -2.26 16.56
N PRO A 331 10.89 -2.80 15.87
CA PRO A 331 11.00 -4.25 15.64
C PRO A 331 11.70 -5.00 16.79
N ASN A 332 12.31 -4.29 17.74
CA ASN A 332 13.12 -4.87 18.81
C ASN A 332 12.59 -4.50 20.21
N ILE A 333 12.16 -5.50 20.98
CA ILE A 333 11.62 -5.31 22.34
C ILE A 333 12.59 -4.62 23.31
N ARG A 334 13.90 -4.81 23.12
CA ARG A 334 14.92 -4.18 23.99
C ARG A 334 14.91 -2.66 23.91
N ASP A 335 14.60 -2.11 22.74
CA ASP A 335 14.58 -0.66 22.52
C ASP A 335 13.34 -0.04 23.18
N ILE A 336 12.20 -0.76 23.12
CA ILE A 336 10.98 -0.44 23.87
C ILE A 336 11.28 -0.46 25.38
N ARG A 337 11.82 -1.57 25.92
CA ARG A 337 12.13 -1.70 27.34
C ARG A 337 13.12 -0.63 27.83
N GLY A 338 14.11 -0.27 27.00
CA GLY A 338 15.03 0.83 27.27
C GLY A 338 14.32 2.18 27.41
N GLY A 339 13.46 2.54 26.46
CA GLY A 339 12.68 3.77 26.51
C GLY A 339 11.71 3.83 27.69
N VAL A 340 11.04 2.72 28.03
CA VAL A 340 10.14 2.63 29.20
C VAL A 340 10.92 2.89 30.50
N LEU A 341 12.11 2.30 30.66
CA LEU A 341 12.94 2.49 31.86
C LEU A 341 13.38 3.95 32.01
N GLU A 342 13.78 4.61 30.92
CA GLU A 342 14.16 6.02 30.93
C GLU A 342 12.96 6.93 31.26
N ALA A 343 11.81 6.68 30.63
CA ALA A 343 10.58 7.44 30.88
C ALA A 343 10.03 7.25 32.30
N ALA A 344 10.06 6.02 32.85
CA ALA A 344 9.69 5.76 34.23
C ALA A 344 10.61 6.49 35.23
N ARG A 345 11.89 6.70 34.87
CA ARG A 345 12.80 7.51 35.68
C ARG A 345 12.45 9.00 35.63
N TYR A 346 12.15 9.55 34.46
CA TYR A 346 11.61 10.92 34.33
C TYR A 346 10.32 11.10 35.13
N TYR A 347 9.40 10.14 35.07
CA TYR A 347 8.15 10.14 35.84
C TYR A 347 8.41 10.25 37.36
N ALA A 348 9.34 9.43 37.86
CA ALA A 348 9.70 9.40 39.28
C ALA A 348 10.33 10.71 39.77
N ASP A 349 11.19 11.34 38.96
CA ASP A 349 11.84 12.59 39.31
C ASP A 349 10.87 13.79 39.17
N LEU A 350 9.96 13.80 38.18
CA LEU A 350 8.86 14.78 38.07
C LEU A 350 7.87 14.71 39.24
N LYS A 351 7.52 13.50 39.71
CA LYS A 351 6.75 13.31 40.95
C LYS A 351 7.46 13.94 42.15
N ARG A 352 8.79 13.80 42.25
CA ARG A 352 9.59 14.40 43.34
C ARG A 352 9.63 15.93 43.28
N GLU A 353 9.59 16.51 42.08
CA GLU A 353 9.46 17.96 41.86
C GLU A 353 8.09 18.54 42.26
N GLY A 354 7.11 17.68 42.57
CA GLY A 354 5.77 18.07 43.04
C GLY A 354 4.67 18.01 41.98
N ALA A 355 4.95 17.48 40.78
CA ALA A 355 3.95 17.30 39.73
C ALA A 355 2.90 16.24 40.15
N SER A 356 1.63 16.51 39.87
CA SER A 356 0.51 15.59 40.17
C SER A 356 0.34 14.51 39.11
N LEU A 357 1.45 13.96 38.61
CA LEU A 357 1.46 12.93 37.58
C LEU A 357 0.61 11.72 38.01
N SER A 358 -0.24 11.24 37.11
CA SER A 358 -1.07 10.04 37.29
C SER A 358 -1.08 9.16 36.04
N PHE A 359 -0.55 9.66 34.92
CA PHE A 359 -0.54 8.98 33.62
C PHE A 359 0.89 8.90 33.09
N LEU A 360 1.26 7.74 32.55
CA LEU A 360 2.48 7.51 31.79
C LEU A 360 2.09 6.97 30.42
N ASP A 361 2.29 7.82 29.42
CA ASP A 361 1.99 7.55 28.03
C ASP A 361 3.26 7.19 27.27
N LEU A 362 3.24 6.02 26.67
CA LEU A 362 4.38 5.42 25.96
C LEU A 362 4.34 5.73 24.45
N GLY A 363 3.29 6.43 24.00
CA GLY A 363 3.04 6.71 22.59
C GLY A 363 2.80 5.45 21.77
N GLY A 364 2.99 5.56 20.46
CA GLY A 364 2.97 4.42 19.53
C GLY A 364 4.28 3.63 19.53
N GLY A 365 4.41 2.72 18.56
CA GLY A 365 5.63 1.94 18.30
C GLY A 365 5.45 0.43 18.41
N LEU A 366 4.35 -0.05 18.98
CA LEU A 366 3.94 -1.45 18.88
C LEU A 366 3.85 -1.86 17.40
N ALA A 367 4.73 -2.76 16.99
CA ALA A 367 4.90 -3.17 15.60
C ALA A 367 3.88 -4.22 15.14
N VAL A 368 3.70 -4.32 13.83
CA VAL A 368 2.98 -5.39 13.13
C VAL A 368 4.02 -6.29 12.44
N ASP A 369 3.79 -7.60 12.45
CA ASP A 369 4.65 -8.55 11.75
C ASP A 369 4.13 -8.74 10.32
N TYR A 370 4.63 -7.92 9.38
CA TYR A 370 4.15 -7.96 7.99
C TYR A 370 4.71 -9.15 7.23
N ASP A 371 5.97 -9.54 7.46
CA ASP A 371 6.61 -10.67 6.78
C ASP A 371 6.42 -12.03 7.47
N GLY A 372 5.96 -12.03 8.73
CA GLY A 372 5.75 -13.24 9.53
C GLY A 372 7.04 -13.88 10.06
N SER A 373 8.19 -13.24 9.89
CA SER A 373 9.49 -13.80 10.27
C SER A 373 9.75 -13.81 11.78
N GLN A 374 9.00 -13.01 12.56
CA GLN A 374 9.20 -12.77 13.99
C GLN A 374 10.65 -12.36 14.33
N THR A 375 11.27 -11.54 13.47
CA THR A 375 12.65 -11.08 13.62
C THR A 375 12.71 -9.58 13.97
N SER A 376 13.89 -9.08 14.34
CA SER A 376 14.11 -7.64 14.50
C SER A 376 14.39 -6.92 13.17
N TYR A 377 13.81 -7.41 12.07
CA TYR A 377 13.90 -6.78 10.75
C TYR A 377 12.83 -5.69 10.62
N ASP A 378 13.05 -4.68 9.77
CA ASP A 378 12.25 -3.44 9.77
C ASP A 378 10.73 -3.67 9.53
N TYR A 379 10.36 -4.70 8.78
CA TYR A 379 8.97 -5.06 8.48
C TYR A 379 8.37 -6.11 9.45
N SER A 380 9.11 -6.51 10.48
CA SER A 380 8.74 -7.56 11.43
C SER A 380 8.89 -7.07 12.88
N LYS A 381 8.81 -8.00 13.85
CA LYS A 381 9.12 -7.75 15.25
C LYS A 381 9.56 -9.01 15.98
N ASN A 382 10.57 -8.89 16.86
CA ASN A 382 11.13 -10.02 17.61
C ASN A 382 10.37 -10.38 18.90
N TYR A 383 9.11 -9.98 19.03
CA TYR A 383 8.35 -10.09 20.29
C TYR A 383 6.85 -10.33 20.11
N THR A 384 6.24 -10.98 21.09
CA THR A 384 4.77 -11.16 21.14
C THR A 384 4.07 -9.98 21.82
N LEU A 385 2.74 -9.86 21.67
CA LEU A 385 1.99 -8.82 22.38
C LEU A 385 2.00 -9.01 23.90
N ASP A 386 1.83 -10.25 24.38
CA ASP A 386 1.84 -10.54 25.81
C ASP A 386 3.24 -10.25 26.42
N GLU A 387 4.32 -10.54 25.68
CA GLU A 387 5.69 -10.15 26.05
C GLU A 387 5.85 -8.63 26.13
N TYR A 388 5.39 -7.87 25.12
CA TYR A 388 5.39 -6.40 25.15
C TYR A 388 4.65 -5.85 26.38
N CYS A 389 3.46 -6.38 26.69
CA CYS A 389 2.70 -5.96 27.86
C CYS A 389 3.41 -6.29 29.19
N ILE A 390 4.06 -7.45 29.30
CA ILE A 390 4.86 -7.85 30.47
C ILE A 390 6.08 -6.93 30.63
N ASP A 391 6.89 -6.77 29.58
CA ASP A 391 8.12 -5.97 29.61
C ASP A 391 7.86 -4.50 29.99
N VAL A 392 6.78 -3.92 29.45
CA VAL A 392 6.33 -2.57 29.80
C VAL A 392 5.97 -2.47 31.29
N VAL A 393 5.14 -3.37 31.80
CA VAL A 393 4.67 -3.34 33.19
C VAL A 393 5.82 -3.58 34.17
N GLU A 394 6.67 -4.58 33.89
CA GLU A 394 7.88 -4.85 34.69
C GLU A 394 8.85 -3.66 34.74
N ALA A 395 9.13 -3.04 33.59
CA ALA A 395 10.06 -1.92 33.52
C ALA A 395 9.59 -0.73 34.36
N ILE A 396 8.28 -0.43 34.35
CA ILE A 396 7.70 0.63 35.18
C ILE A 396 7.77 0.26 36.66
N MET A 397 7.37 -0.97 37.02
CA MET A 397 7.42 -1.45 38.41
C MET A 397 8.84 -1.42 38.98
N GLY A 398 9.83 -1.88 38.21
CA GLY A 398 11.25 -1.93 38.62
C GLY A 398 11.85 -0.56 38.98
N ILE A 399 11.27 0.54 38.48
CA ILE A 399 11.66 1.92 38.84
C ILE A 399 10.79 2.49 39.96
N LEU A 400 9.47 2.26 39.94
CA LEU A 400 8.53 2.93 40.85
C LEU A 400 8.37 2.23 42.22
N ASP A 401 8.38 0.89 42.28
CA ASP A 401 8.22 0.17 43.55
C ASP A 401 9.34 0.44 44.56
N PRO A 402 10.64 0.45 44.19
CA PRO A 402 11.73 0.79 45.12
C PRO A 402 11.68 2.22 45.66
N LEU A 403 10.96 3.11 44.96
CA LEU A 403 10.76 4.50 45.34
C LEU A 403 9.44 4.73 46.10
N ALA A 404 8.65 3.68 46.33
CA ALA A 404 7.30 3.72 46.89
C ALA A 404 6.35 4.69 46.16
N ILE A 405 6.53 4.85 44.84
CA ILE A 405 5.68 5.69 44.00
C ILE A 405 4.47 4.87 43.53
N GLU A 406 3.29 5.49 43.54
CA GLU A 406 2.07 4.89 43.01
C GLU A 406 2.19 4.62 41.51
N HIS A 407 1.64 3.49 41.07
CA HIS A 407 1.71 3.05 39.69
C HIS A 407 0.75 3.91 38.83
N PRO A 408 1.23 4.56 37.75
CA PRO A 408 0.38 5.39 36.90
C PRO A 408 -0.67 4.55 36.13
N VAL A 409 -1.62 5.25 35.52
CA VAL A 409 -2.35 4.72 34.36
C VAL A 409 -1.36 4.64 33.19
N ILE A 410 -1.19 3.45 32.61
CA ILE A 410 -0.40 3.27 31.39
C ILE A 410 -1.29 3.61 30.19
N ILE A 411 -0.79 4.47 29.32
CA ILE A 411 -1.37 4.77 28.01
C ILE A 411 -0.43 4.27 26.91
N THR A 412 -0.99 3.72 25.83
CA THR A 412 -0.27 3.47 24.58
C THR A 412 -1.09 3.93 23.38
N GLU A 413 -0.43 4.58 22.43
CA GLU A 413 -1.01 5.07 21.16
C GLU A 413 -0.81 4.03 20.03
N SER A 414 -1.23 2.79 20.26
CA SER A 414 -0.83 1.61 19.46
C SER A 414 -1.51 1.49 18.08
N GLY A 415 -1.79 2.59 17.39
CA GLY A 415 -2.68 2.66 16.23
C GLY A 415 -2.40 1.65 15.11
N ARG A 416 -1.14 1.54 14.63
CA ARG A 416 -0.77 0.62 13.53
C ARG A 416 -1.19 -0.83 13.85
N ALA A 417 -0.93 -1.29 15.08
CA ALA A 417 -1.29 -2.63 15.53
C ALA A 417 -2.81 -2.84 15.62
N THR A 418 -3.56 -1.81 16.01
CA THR A 418 -5.03 -1.87 16.13
C THR A 418 -5.72 -2.06 14.78
N VAL A 419 -5.27 -1.37 13.71
CA VAL A 419 -6.03 -1.29 12.44
C VAL A 419 -5.42 -2.06 11.27
N ALA A 420 -4.13 -2.41 11.25
CA ALA A 420 -3.48 -3.00 10.06
C ALA A 420 -4.25 -4.20 9.49
N TYR A 421 -4.59 -5.18 10.34
CA TYR A 421 -5.32 -6.41 9.96
C TYR A 421 -6.76 -6.21 9.49
N SER A 422 -7.35 -5.02 9.71
CA SER A 422 -8.79 -4.81 9.44
C SER A 422 -9.13 -4.61 7.98
N SER A 423 -8.16 -4.26 7.13
CA SER A 423 -8.38 -3.94 5.70
C SER A 423 -7.55 -4.82 4.77
N ILE A 424 -8.15 -5.16 3.62
CA ILE A 424 -7.53 -5.85 2.48
C ILE A 424 -7.83 -5.03 1.23
N LEU A 425 -6.82 -4.69 0.44
CA LEU A 425 -7.00 -4.16 -0.91
C LEU A 425 -7.20 -5.33 -1.87
N LEU A 426 -8.28 -5.30 -2.65
CA LEU A 426 -8.63 -6.31 -3.65
C LEU A 426 -8.64 -5.69 -5.03
N PHE A 427 -8.05 -6.37 -6.02
CA PHE A 427 -8.08 -5.95 -7.42
C PHE A 427 -7.99 -7.16 -8.38
N ASN A 428 -8.50 -6.99 -9.59
CA ASN A 428 -8.31 -7.91 -10.72
C ASN A 428 -7.04 -7.58 -11.51
N ILE A 429 -6.46 -8.58 -12.18
CA ILE A 429 -5.45 -8.39 -13.22
C ILE A 429 -6.14 -8.21 -14.57
N LEU A 430 -5.80 -7.13 -15.27
CA LEU A 430 -6.34 -6.75 -16.58
C LEU A 430 -5.60 -7.44 -17.74
N ASP A 431 -4.26 -7.45 -17.68
CA ASP A 431 -3.41 -7.99 -18.74
C ASP A 431 -2.04 -8.46 -18.19
N VAL A 432 -1.27 -9.17 -19.01
CA VAL A 432 0.08 -9.66 -18.69
C VAL A 432 1.04 -9.47 -19.86
N THR A 433 2.07 -8.62 -19.67
CA THR A 433 3.25 -8.65 -20.53
C THR A 433 4.08 -9.87 -20.16
N ARG A 434 4.16 -10.86 -21.07
CA ARG A 434 4.96 -12.06 -20.90
C ARG A 434 6.35 -11.90 -21.52
N PHE A 435 7.37 -12.29 -20.77
CA PHE A 435 8.75 -12.37 -21.28
C PHE A 435 9.06 -13.77 -21.83
N GLU A 436 8.28 -14.17 -22.82
CA GLU A 436 8.45 -15.43 -23.58
C GLU A 436 9.03 -15.12 -24.97
N PRO A 437 9.94 -15.95 -25.51
CA PRO A 437 10.43 -15.77 -26.88
C PRO A 437 9.29 -15.93 -27.88
N GLY A 438 9.27 -15.09 -28.91
CA GLY A 438 8.36 -15.23 -30.04
C GLY A 438 8.64 -16.50 -30.86
N GLU A 439 7.89 -16.69 -31.94
CA GLU A 439 8.16 -17.77 -32.89
C GLU A 439 9.48 -17.47 -33.63
N VAL A 440 10.59 -17.99 -33.11
CA VAL A 440 11.93 -17.86 -33.72
C VAL A 440 11.89 -18.44 -35.14
N PRO A 441 11.99 -17.62 -36.20
CA PRO A 441 11.94 -18.13 -37.56
C PRO A 441 13.17 -18.98 -37.86
N GLY A 442 13.05 -19.93 -38.78
CA GLY A 442 14.22 -20.66 -39.30
C GLY A 442 15.27 -19.70 -39.90
N PRO A 443 16.54 -20.13 -39.99
CA PRO A 443 17.61 -19.29 -40.55
C PRO A 443 17.28 -18.88 -41.98
N ASN A 444 17.56 -17.62 -42.33
CA ASN A 444 17.28 -17.08 -43.67
C ASN A 444 18.50 -17.26 -44.60
N PRO A 445 18.53 -18.24 -45.52
CA PRO A 445 19.72 -18.53 -46.32
C PRO A 445 19.99 -17.48 -47.41
N ALA A 446 19.07 -16.53 -47.62
CA ALA A 446 19.17 -15.49 -48.64
C ALA A 446 19.82 -14.18 -48.14
N GLY A 447 20.26 -14.10 -46.87
CA GLY A 447 20.99 -12.95 -46.35
C GLY A 447 20.80 -12.64 -44.86
N GLU A 448 20.71 -13.66 -43.99
CA GLU A 448 20.76 -13.44 -42.54
C GLU A 448 22.09 -12.79 -42.12
N HIS A 449 22.04 -11.76 -41.29
CA HIS A 449 23.24 -11.07 -40.79
C HIS A 449 24.10 -12.02 -39.94
N GLU A 450 25.43 -11.99 -40.12
CA GLU A 450 26.38 -12.94 -39.49
C GLU A 450 26.17 -13.08 -37.97
N LEU A 451 26.01 -11.96 -37.26
CA LEU A 451 25.75 -11.95 -35.81
C LEU A 451 24.42 -12.63 -35.39
N ILE A 452 23.41 -12.67 -36.26
CA ILE A 452 22.17 -13.44 -36.01
C ILE A 452 22.45 -14.94 -36.17
N GLY A 453 23.27 -15.31 -37.16
CA GLY A 453 23.80 -16.67 -37.29
C GLY A 453 24.56 -17.09 -36.03
N ASN A 454 25.45 -16.24 -35.52
CA ASN A 454 26.20 -16.50 -34.29
C ASN A 454 25.29 -16.68 -33.07
N LEU A 455 24.22 -15.87 -32.92
CA LEU A 455 23.20 -16.09 -31.89
C LEU A 455 22.53 -17.47 -32.00
N ARG A 456 22.23 -17.94 -33.22
CA ARG A 456 21.67 -19.30 -33.41
C ARG A 456 22.67 -20.40 -33.05
N GLU A 457 23.96 -20.19 -33.29
CA GLU A 457 25.03 -21.12 -32.88
C GLU A 457 25.23 -21.13 -31.36
N SER A 458 25.17 -19.96 -30.70
CA SER A 458 25.14 -19.86 -29.24
C SER A 458 23.94 -20.63 -28.66
N LEU A 459 22.74 -20.48 -29.23
CA LEU A 459 21.53 -21.23 -28.84
C LEU A 459 21.69 -22.75 -29.04
N ALA A 460 22.23 -23.18 -30.18
CA ALA A 460 22.41 -24.60 -30.48
C ALA A 460 23.49 -25.30 -29.62
N SER A 461 24.36 -24.54 -28.95
CA SER A 461 25.50 -25.06 -28.18
C SER A 461 25.32 -25.02 -26.65
N ILE A 462 24.19 -24.51 -26.13
CA ILE A 462 23.93 -24.37 -24.70
C ILE A 462 23.94 -25.74 -24.00
N ASN A 463 24.77 -25.88 -22.97
CA ASN A 463 24.84 -27.05 -22.12
C ASN A 463 25.26 -26.67 -20.69
N ALA A 464 25.12 -27.61 -19.75
CA ALA A 464 25.37 -27.36 -18.33
C ALA A 464 26.83 -26.93 -17.96
N ARG A 465 27.78 -26.94 -18.90
CA ARG A 465 29.17 -26.50 -18.67
C ARG A 465 29.48 -25.10 -19.19
N ASN A 466 28.74 -24.59 -20.18
CA ASN A 466 29.01 -23.31 -20.84
C ASN A 466 27.92 -22.25 -20.65
N LEU A 467 26.93 -22.46 -19.75
CA LEU A 467 25.82 -21.51 -19.52
C LEU A 467 26.25 -20.03 -19.41
N GLN A 468 27.32 -19.74 -18.67
CA GLN A 468 27.85 -18.37 -18.51
C GLN A 468 28.50 -17.84 -19.79
N GLU A 469 29.19 -18.69 -20.54
CA GLU A 469 29.84 -18.36 -21.82
C GLU A 469 28.77 -18.06 -22.87
N SER A 470 27.80 -18.97 -23.06
CA SER A 470 26.64 -18.78 -23.94
C SER A 470 25.83 -17.52 -23.60
N TYR A 471 25.68 -17.16 -22.32
CA TYR A 471 25.03 -15.91 -21.93
C TYR A 471 25.84 -14.66 -22.30
N ASN A 472 27.16 -14.69 -22.06
CA ASN A 472 28.05 -13.58 -22.39
C ASN A 472 28.09 -13.34 -23.91
N ASP A 473 28.17 -14.41 -24.70
CA ASP A 473 28.13 -14.36 -26.17
C ASP A 473 26.79 -13.81 -26.66
N ALA A 474 25.68 -14.28 -26.08
CA ALA A 474 24.35 -13.79 -26.42
C ALA A 474 24.16 -12.30 -26.10
N ILE A 475 24.67 -11.82 -24.95
CA ILE A 475 24.70 -10.39 -24.64
C ILE A 475 25.50 -9.64 -25.71
N TYR A 476 26.73 -10.08 -25.98
CA TYR A 476 27.63 -9.42 -26.91
C TYR A 476 27.02 -9.28 -28.31
N TYR A 477 26.52 -10.38 -28.89
CA TYR A 477 25.91 -10.34 -30.22
C TYR A 477 24.63 -9.52 -30.26
N ARG A 478 23.79 -9.55 -29.21
CA ARG A 478 22.60 -8.68 -29.11
C ARG A 478 22.98 -7.20 -29.04
N GLU A 479 24.00 -6.84 -28.25
CA GLU A 479 24.44 -5.46 -28.11
C GLU A 479 25.01 -4.91 -29.42
N GLU A 480 25.85 -5.68 -30.12
CA GLU A 480 26.34 -5.32 -31.46
C GLU A 480 25.17 -5.19 -32.46
N LEU A 481 24.19 -6.10 -32.47
CA LEU A 481 23.00 -6.00 -33.34
C LEU A 481 22.14 -4.76 -33.01
N ARG A 482 21.95 -4.43 -31.73
CA ARG A 482 21.31 -3.16 -31.31
C ARG A 482 22.09 -1.94 -31.80
N ASP A 483 23.41 -2.00 -31.79
CA ASP A 483 24.27 -0.92 -32.29
C ASP A 483 24.25 -0.78 -33.81
N LEU A 484 24.18 -1.89 -34.55
CA LEU A 484 23.93 -1.91 -36.00
C LEU A 484 22.56 -1.31 -36.33
N PHE A 485 21.52 -1.62 -35.55
CA PHE A 485 20.18 -1.03 -35.71
C PHE A 485 20.19 0.48 -35.46
N LYS A 486 20.83 0.96 -34.38
CA LYS A 486 21.01 2.41 -34.12
C LYS A 486 21.73 3.14 -35.27
N ARG A 487 22.61 2.44 -35.99
CA ARG A 487 23.35 2.94 -37.16
C ARG A 487 22.62 2.75 -38.49
N GLY A 488 21.41 2.16 -38.48
CA GLY A 488 20.62 1.89 -39.68
C GLY A 488 21.16 0.78 -40.58
N GLN A 489 22.00 -0.11 -40.06
CA GLN A 489 22.68 -1.18 -40.81
C GLN A 489 21.90 -2.50 -40.84
N ILE A 490 20.96 -2.69 -39.92
CA ILE A 490 19.94 -3.76 -39.94
C ILE A 490 18.54 -3.15 -39.75
N GLN A 491 17.51 -3.87 -40.18
CA GLN A 491 16.11 -3.45 -40.10
C GLN A 491 15.40 -4.00 -38.85
N LEU A 492 14.21 -3.44 -38.55
CA LEU A 492 13.40 -3.83 -37.40
C LEU A 492 13.08 -5.34 -37.34
N ARG A 493 12.86 -5.99 -38.50
CA ARG A 493 12.59 -7.43 -38.57
C ARG A 493 13.81 -8.28 -38.20
N GLU A 494 15.00 -7.83 -38.56
CA GLU A 494 16.25 -8.52 -38.23
C GLU A 494 16.57 -8.37 -36.74
N LEU A 495 16.36 -7.17 -36.18
CA LEU A 495 16.46 -6.95 -34.74
C LEU A 495 15.43 -7.78 -33.96
N SER A 496 14.18 -7.88 -34.41
CA SER A 496 13.16 -8.73 -33.78
C SER A 496 13.63 -10.18 -33.65
N VAL A 497 14.10 -10.77 -34.76
CA VAL A 497 14.62 -12.14 -34.76
C VAL A 497 15.82 -12.30 -33.81
N ALA A 498 16.70 -11.31 -33.72
CA ALA A 498 17.81 -11.32 -32.78
C ALA A 498 17.37 -11.27 -31.29
N GLU A 499 16.38 -10.44 -30.96
CA GLU A 499 15.82 -10.36 -29.61
C GLU A 499 15.05 -11.65 -29.24
N ASP A 500 14.31 -12.24 -30.17
CA ASP A 500 13.60 -13.51 -29.99
C ASP A 500 14.59 -14.67 -29.74
N ILE A 501 15.66 -14.78 -30.53
CA ILE A 501 16.72 -15.79 -30.31
C ILE A 501 17.43 -15.54 -28.98
N PHE A 502 17.72 -14.28 -28.63
CA PHE A 502 18.32 -13.96 -27.33
C PHE A 502 17.42 -14.40 -26.17
N LEU A 503 16.12 -14.12 -26.24
CA LEU A 503 15.17 -14.49 -25.20
C LEU A 503 15.00 -16.02 -25.08
N GLU A 504 15.09 -16.75 -26.20
CA GLU A 504 15.16 -18.21 -26.23
C GLU A 504 16.44 -18.75 -25.57
N ILE A 505 17.61 -18.13 -25.81
CA ILE A 505 18.87 -18.47 -25.12
C ILE A 505 18.72 -18.27 -23.61
N VAL A 506 18.19 -17.13 -23.16
CA VAL A 506 18.01 -16.86 -21.73
C VAL A 506 17.03 -17.83 -21.11
N ARG A 507 15.93 -18.19 -21.81
CA ARG A 507 14.97 -19.21 -21.35
C ARG A 507 15.62 -20.58 -21.15
N ASP A 508 16.39 -21.06 -22.13
CA ASP A 508 17.05 -22.37 -22.02
C ASP A 508 18.15 -22.38 -20.94
N ILE A 509 18.85 -21.26 -20.74
CA ILE A 509 19.81 -21.09 -19.63
C ILE A 509 19.08 -21.15 -18.29
N VAL A 510 17.97 -20.42 -18.11
CA VAL A 510 17.19 -20.42 -16.86
C VAL A 510 16.60 -21.79 -16.56
N GLU A 511 16.15 -22.55 -17.58
CA GLU A 511 15.69 -23.92 -17.38
C GLU A 511 16.84 -24.83 -16.93
N LYS A 512 18.01 -24.78 -17.59
CA LYS A 512 19.17 -25.59 -17.21
C LYS A 512 19.80 -25.18 -15.87
N LEU A 513 19.65 -23.93 -15.42
CA LEU A 513 20.15 -23.45 -14.13
C LEU A 513 19.52 -24.20 -12.95
N LYS A 514 18.29 -24.71 -13.09
CA LYS A 514 17.58 -25.50 -12.06
C LYS A 514 18.34 -26.77 -11.65
N ASP A 515 19.12 -27.36 -12.56
CA ASP A 515 19.92 -28.56 -12.32
C ASP A 515 21.33 -28.27 -11.77
N VAL A 516 21.74 -26.99 -11.68
CA VAL A 516 23.10 -26.60 -11.30
C VAL A 516 23.21 -26.35 -9.80
N LYS A 517 24.11 -27.07 -9.13
CA LYS A 517 24.33 -26.97 -7.66
C LYS A 517 24.75 -25.58 -7.15
N ARG A 518 25.27 -24.72 -8.01
CA ARG A 518 25.71 -23.35 -7.69
C ARG A 518 25.59 -22.48 -8.94
N ILE A 519 24.72 -21.48 -8.88
CA ILE A 519 24.55 -20.49 -9.95
C ILE A 519 25.86 -19.70 -10.15
N PRO A 520 26.37 -19.56 -11.39
CA PRO A 520 27.50 -18.68 -11.70
C PRO A 520 27.18 -17.21 -11.39
N PRO A 521 28.13 -16.40 -10.86
CA PRO A 521 27.84 -15.01 -10.45
C PRO A 521 27.32 -14.09 -11.56
N GLY A 522 27.65 -14.33 -12.83
CA GLY A 522 27.14 -13.56 -13.97
C GLY A 522 25.82 -14.08 -14.54
N LEU A 523 25.18 -15.06 -13.88
CA LEU A 523 23.82 -15.54 -14.14
C LEU A 523 22.90 -15.33 -12.91
N ASP A 524 23.41 -14.70 -11.86
CA ASP A 524 22.60 -14.33 -10.69
C ASP A 524 21.60 -13.22 -11.09
N GLY A 525 20.36 -13.30 -10.58
CA GLY A 525 19.27 -12.41 -11.00
C GLY A 525 18.61 -12.72 -12.36
N LEU A 526 19.08 -13.74 -13.11
CA LEU A 526 18.62 -13.98 -14.48
C LEU A 526 17.17 -14.49 -14.57
N GLU A 527 16.75 -15.34 -13.64
CA GLU A 527 15.36 -15.83 -13.56
C GLU A 527 14.37 -14.67 -13.28
N GLN A 528 14.78 -13.72 -12.42
CA GLN A 528 13.98 -12.53 -12.09
C GLN A 528 13.85 -11.58 -13.28
N SER A 529 14.86 -11.50 -14.16
CA SER A 529 14.79 -10.68 -15.38
C SER A 529 13.85 -11.23 -16.47
N LEU A 530 13.40 -12.48 -16.34
CA LEU A 530 12.35 -13.10 -17.15
C LEU A 530 10.95 -13.01 -16.50
N SER A 531 10.79 -12.27 -15.40
CA SER A 531 9.50 -12.16 -14.74
C SER A 531 8.47 -11.41 -15.60
N ASP A 532 7.25 -11.94 -15.62
CA ASP A 532 6.12 -11.30 -16.27
C ASP A 532 5.74 -9.99 -15.56
N ILE A 533 5.08 -9.09 -16.28
CA ILE A 533 4.43 -7.91 -15.67
C ILE A 533 2.93 -8.16 -15.70
N TYR A 534 2.31 -8.32 -14.53
CA TYR A 534 0.86 -8.46 -14.37
C TYR A 534 0.29 -7.07 -14.04
N TYR A 535 -0.58 -6.53 -14.89
CA TYR A 535 -1.20 -5.21 -14.69
C TYR A 535 -2.44 -5.34 -13.81
N GLY A 536 -2.32 -4.96 -12.54
CA GLY A 536 -3.43 -4.93 -11.60
C GLY A 536 -4.24 -3.64 -11.70
N ASN A 537 -5.58 -3.77 -11.70
CA ASN A 537 -6.53 -2.67 -11.72
C ASN A 537 -6.58 -1.91 -10.38
N PHE A 538 -5.51 -1.19 -10.03
CA PHE A 538 -5.41 -0.35 -8.84
C PHE A 538 -4.35 0.74 -9.07
N SER A 539 -4.12 1.61 -8.09
CA SER A 539 -2.99 2.56 -8.07
C SER A 539 -2.18 2.39 -6.78
N VAL A 540 -0.86 2.24 -6.91
CA VAL A 540 0.09 2.18 -5.79
C VAL A 540 0.09 3.50 -5.03
N PHE A 541 0.09 4.63 -5.74
CA PHE A 541 0.09 5.97 -5.13
C PHE A 541 -1.16 6.24 -4.28
N GLN A 542 -2.32 5.76 -4.74
CA GLN A 542 -3.59 5.93 -4.04
C GLN A 542 -3.81 4.90 -2.92
N SER A 543 -3.45 3.63 -3.14
CA SER A 543 -3.86 2.52 -2.26
C SER A 543 -2.72 1.89 -1.47
N LEU A 544 -1.45 2.12 -1.85
CA LEU A 544 -0.26 1.55 -1.24
C LEU A 544 0.92 2.57 -1.09
N PRO A 545 0.69 3.82 -0.65
CA PRO A 545 1.72 4.88 -0.66
C PRO A 545 2.99 4.53 0.13
N ASP A 546 2.91 3.80 1.25
CA ASP A 546 4.10 3.35 2.00
C ASP A 546 5.02 2.42 1.17
N VAL A 547 4.51 1.70 0.14
CA VAL A 547 5.34 0.87 -0.77
C VAL A 547 6.29 1.77 -1.58
N TRP A 548 5.76 2.87 -2.11
CA TRP A 548 6.50 3.84 -2.91
C TRP A 548 7.40 4.74 -2.04
N ALA A 549 6.89 5.22 -0.90
CA ALA A 549 7.55 6.25 -0.12
C ALA A 549 8.68 5.73 0.81
N ILE A 550 8.57 4.50 1.32
CA ILE A 550 9.47 3.94 2.35
C ILE A 550 9.83 2.46 2.14
N ASP A 551 9.66 1.92 0.93
CA ASP A 551 9.90 0.50 0.60
C ASP A 551 9.12 -0.47 1.53
N GLN A 552 7.93 -0.10 2.01
CA GLN A 552 7.13 -0.99 2.88
C GLN A 552 6.66 -2.22 2.12
N ILE A 553 6.88 -3.41 2.68
CA ILE A 553 6.33 -4.66 2.14
C ILE A 553 4.98 -5.02 2.79
N PHE A 554 4.10 -5.62 2.00
CA PHE A 554 2.81 -6.15 2.43
C PHE A 554 2.66 -7.60 1.94
N PRO A 555 1.88 -8.45 2.62
CA PRO A 555 1.50 -9.74 2.06
C PRO A 555 0.63 -9.54 0.82
N VAL A 556 1.10 -10.08 -0.31
CA VAL A 556 0.38 -10.13 -1.59
C VAL A 556 0.21 -11.58 -1.99
N MET A 557 -1.02 -12.00 -2.29
CA MET A 557 -1.27 -13.33 -2.84
C MET A 557 -2.54 -13.36 -3.71
N PRO A 558 -2.69 -14.35 -4.60
CA PRO A 558 -3.97 -14.65 -5.24
C PRO A 558 -5.04 -14.96 -4.19
N VAL A 559 -6.30 -14.59 -4.43
CA VAL A 559 -7.40 -14.91 -3.50
C VAL A 559 -8.05 -16.27 -3.79
N HIS A 560 -7.65 -16.92 -4.89
CA HIS A 560 -8.20 -18.18 -5.39
C HIS A 560 -7.13 -19.04 -6.12
N ARG A 561 -7.54 -20.23 -6.59
CA ARG A 561 -6.72 -21.22 -7.32
C ARG A 561 -5.56 -21.89 -6.56
N HIS A 562 -5.54 -21.82 -5.23
CA HIS A 562 -4.46 -22.39 -4.39
C HIS A 562 -4.28 -23.92 -4.41
N ASN A 563 -5.11 -24.69 -5.12
CA ASN A 563 -4.85 -26.11 -5.39
C ASN A 563 -4.08 -26.33 -6.71
N GLU A 564 -3.80 -25.26 -7.45
CA GLU A 564 -2.99 -25.28 -8.66
C GLU A 564 -1.60 -24.73 -8.34
N PRO A 565 -0.53 -25.26 -8.95
CA PRO A 565 0.79 -24.69 -8.77
C PRO A 565 0.89 -23.33 -9.49
N PRO A 566 1.37 -22.26 -8.84
CA PRO A 566 1.71 -21.02 -9.51
C PRO A 566 2.96 -21.22 -10.39
N THR A 567 2.77 -21.28 -11.71
CA THR A 567 3.84 -21.60 -12.68
C THR A 567 4.53 -20.38 -13.31
N ARG A 568 4.14 -19.15 -12.94
CA ARG A 568 4.74 -17.90 -13.42
C ARG A 568 5.38 -17.14 -12.27
N GLN A 569 6.42 -16.36 -12.58
CA GLN A 569 7.00 -15.36 -11.69
C GLN A 569 6.63 -13.99 -12.24
N ALA A 570 6.12 -13.09 -11.41
CA ALA A 570 5.68 -11.77 -11.86
C ALA A 570 6.10 -10.64 -10.93
N ILE A 571 6.26 -9.44 -11.49
CA ILE A 571 6.02 -8.19 -10.74
C ILE A 571 4.58 -7.73 -11.02
N ILE A 572 3.99 -6.99 -10.06
CA ILE A 572 2.65 -6.43 -10.24
C ILE A 572 2.81 -4.96 -10.59
N ALA A 573 2.50 -4.57 -11.82
CA ALA A 573 2.36 -3.16 -12.19
C ALA A 573 0.93 -2.69 -11.89
N ASP A 574 0.78 -1.40 -11.61
CA ASP A 574 -0.52 -0.75 -11.50
C ASP A 574 -0.96 -0.18 -12.87
N ILE A 575 -2.08 0.56 -12.94
CA ILE A 575 -2.59 1.14 -14.20
C ILE A 575 -2.10 2.55 -14.49
N THR A 576 -1.18 3.10 -13.70
CA THR A 576 -0.63 4.44 -13.92
C THR A 576 0.39 4.44 -15.07
N CYS A 577 0.79 5.63 -15.50
CA CYS A 577 1.82 5.79 -16.53
C CYS A 577 3.23 5.96 -15.93
N ASP A 578 3.37 5.84 -14.61
CA ASP A 578 4.64 5.99 -13.91
C ASP A 578 5.30 4.62 -13.71
N SER A 579 6.61 4.53 -13.95
CA SER A 579 7.37 3.29 -13.77
C SER A 579 7.52 2.88 -12.30
N ASP A 580 7.27 3.80 -11.37
CA ASP A 580 7.28 3.54 -9.92
C ASP A 580 5.91 2.97 -9.44
N GLY A 581 4.88 2.99 -10.29
CA GLY A 581 3.57 2.38 -10.07
C GLY A 581 3.61 0.84 -10.12
N LYS A 582 4.32 0.22 -9.18
CA LYS A 582 4.51 -1.25 -9.15
C LYS A 582 4.82 -1.79 -7.74
N ILE A 583 4.60 -3.08 -7.59
CA ILE A 583 5.09 -3.90 -6.47
C ILE A 583 6.14 -4.85 -7.04
N ASP A 584 7.41 -4.64 -6.67
CA ASP A 584 8.54 -5.52 -7.03
C ASP A 584 9.28 -6.09 -5.82
N GLN A 585 8.69 -5.98 -4.64
CA GLN A 585 9.21 -6.54 -3.38
C GLN A 585 8.10 -7.36 -2.70
N PHE A 586 8.35 -8.64 -2.49
CA PHE A 586 7.38 -9.59 -1.95
C PHE A 586 7.97 -10.39 -0.79
N ILE A 587 7.12 -10.80 0.15
CA ILE A 587 7.51 -11.66 1.25
C ILE A 587 7.84 -13.06 0.73
N GLY A 588 8.85 -13.69 1.32
CA GLY A 588 9.23 -15.06 1.00
C GLY A 588 9.91 -15.78 2.16
N VAL A 589 9.83 -17.11 2.13
CA VAL A 589 10.33 -18.05 3.16
C VAL A 589 11.80 -17.82 3.58
N ARG A 590 12.61 -17.11 2.78
CA ARG A 590 14.03 -16.81 3.06
C ARG A 590 14.36 -15.32 2.87
N GLY A 591 13.42 -14.43 3.20
CA GLY A 591 13.53 -12.98 3.03
C GLY A 591 12.83 -12.48 1.75
N ILE A 592 13.08 -11.21 1.43
CA ILE A 592 12.40 -10.50 0.35
C ILE A 592 12.73 -11.12 -1.02
N ARG A 593 11.67 -11.39 -1.79
CA ARG A 593 11.73 -11.80 -3.20
C ARG A 593 11.47 -10.59 -4.10
N LYS A 594 12.05 -10.61 -5.30
CA LYS A 594 11.78 -9.61 -6.35
C LYS A 594 10.61 -9.96 -7.28
N THR A 595 10.01 -11.13 -7.09
CA THR A 595 8.88 -11.64 -7.88
C THR A 595 7.89 -12.38 -7.00
N LEU A 596 6.61 -12.33 -7.39
CA LEU A 596 5.53 -13.11 -6.83
C LEU A 596 5.25 -14.34 -7.72
N PRO A 597 5.22 -15.55 -7.16
CA PRO A 597 4.68 -16.71 -7.87
C PRO A 597 3.18 -16.53 -8.11
N VAL A 598 2.74 -16.62 -9.36
CA VAL A 598 1.34 -16.47 -9.77
C VAL A 598 0.92 -17.51 -10.80
N HIS A 599 -0.40 -17.68 -10.97
CA HIS A 599 -0.99 -18.57 -11.95
C HIS A 599 -1.14 -17.86 -13.30
N PRO A 600 -0.99 -18.57 -14.44
CA PRO A 600 -1.35 -18.03 -15.75
C PRO A 600 -2.83 -17.63 -15.80
N LEU A 601 -3.13 -16.51 -16.47
CA LEU A 601 -4.51 -16.08 -16.72
C LEU A 601 -5.27 -17.10 -17.58
N ILE A 602 -6.57 -17.19 -17.34
CA ILE A 602 -7.53 -17.98 -18.12
C ILE A 602 -8.47 -16.99 -18.81
N GLU A 603 -8.64 -17.11 -20.12
CA GLU A 603 -9.46 -16.18 -20.91
C GLU A 603 -10.94 -16.22 -20.45
N GLY A 604 -11.47 -15.05 -20.09
CA GLY A 604 -12.84 -14.91 -19.58
C GLY A 604 -13.05 -15.26 -18.10
N GLU A 605 -11.99 -15.60 -17.35
CA GLU A 605 -12.05 -15.79 -15.89
C GLU A 605 -11.24 -14.70 -15.18
N PRO A 606 -11.84 -13.93 -14.25
CA PRO A 606 -11.14 -12.87 -13.54
C PRO A 606 -10.11 -13.45 -12.55
N TYR A 607 -8.93 -12.84 -12.52
CA TYR A 607 -7.84 -13.24 -11.63
C TYR A 607 -7.59 -12.16 -10.57
N TYR A 608 -7.99 -12.44 -9.33
CA TYR A 608 -7.96 -11.47 -8.24
C TYR A 608 -6.74 -11.67 -7.34
N LEU A 609 -6.06 -10.58 -7.02
CA LEU A 609 -5.04 -10.52 -5.96
C LEU A 609 -5.60 -9.76 -4.74
N GLY A 610 -5.08 -10.12 -3.57
CA GLY A 610 -5.29 -9.38 -2.33
C GLY A 610 -3.97 -8.88 -1.76
N VAL A 611 -3.95 -7.62 -1.32
CA VAL A 611 -2.87 -7.03 -0.53
C VAL A 611 -3.39 -6.82 0.88
N PHE A 612 -2.81 -7.54 1.83
CA PHE A 612 -3.30 -7.64 3.21
C PHE A 612 -2.55 -6.66 4.12
N LEU A 613 -3.07 -6.44 5.34
CA LEU A 613 -2.47 -5.61 6.38
C LEU A 613 -2.42 -4.09 6.03
N VAL A 614 -3.25 -3.64 5.10
CA VAL A 614 -3.28 -2.27 4.56
C VAL A 614 -4.10 -1.27 5.39
N GLY A 615 -4.67 -1.67 6.53
CA GLY A 615 -5.58 -0.82 7.31
C GLY A 615 -4.94 0.37 8.05
N ALA A 616 -3.60 0.46 8.07
CA ALA A 616 -2.85 1.53 8.70
C ALA A 616 -2.13 2.39 7.64
N TYR A 617 -2.24 3.72 7.76
CA TYR A 617 -1.62 4.76 6.92
C TYR A 617 -2.01 4.82 5.44
N GLN A 618 -2.27 3.69 4.78
CA GLN A 618 -2.44 3.64 3.32
C GLN A 618 -3.56 4.56 2.81
N GLU A 619 -4.76 4.47 3.40
CA GLU A 619 -5.92 5.31 3.03
C GLU A 619 -5.76 6.80 3.40
N THR A 620 -4.84 7.13 4.30
CA THR A 620 -4.58 8.48 4.79
C THR A 620 -3.57 9.22 3.91
N LEU A 621 -2.62 8.46 3.34
CA LEU A 621 -1.50 8.98 2.57
C LEU A 621 -1.69 8.85 1.05
N GLY A 622 -2.79 8.21 0.61
CA GLY A 622 -3.13 8.03 -0.79
C GLY A 622 -3.20 9.35 -1.56
N ASP A 623 -2.67 9.35 -2.78
CA ASP A 623 -2.74 10.49 -3.68
C ASP A 623 -3.35 10.17 -5.05
N LEU A 624 -3.93 11.22 -5.65
CA LEU A 624 -4.69 11.20 -6.91
C LEU A 624 -3.79 11.14 -8.15
N HIS A 625 -2.71 10.34 -8.14
CA HIS A 625 -1.80 10.18 -9.27
C HIS A 625 -2.60 9.74 -10.52
N ASN A 626 -2.34 10.39 -11.66
CA ASN A 626 -3.12 10.22 -12.89
C ASN A 626 -4.65 10.42 -12.75
N LEU A 627 -5.10 11.14 -11.71
CA LEU A 627 -6.52 11.32 -11.36
C LEU A 627 -7.24 10.00 -11.03
N MET A 628 -6.52 9.00 -10.54
CA MET A 628 -7.09 7.79 -9.93
C MET A 628 -7.60 8.15 -8.53
N GLY A 629 -8.90 8.03 -8.29
CA GLY A 629 -9.53 8.45 -7.04
C GLY A 629 -9.60 7.36 -5.97
N ASP A 630 -10.29 7.68 -4.87
CA ASP A 630 -10.54 6.74 -3.77
C ASP A 630 -11.17 5.43 -4.27
N THR A 631 -10.81 4.30 -3.64
CA THR A 631 -11.34 3.00 -4.04
C THR A 631 -12.75 2.73 -3.50
N ASN A 632 -13.48 1.77 -4.09
CA ASN A 632 -14.73 1.29 -3.49
C ASN A 632 -14.44 0.73 -2.09
N VAL A 633 -15.09 1.23 -1.03
CA VAL A 633 -14.87 0.75 0.35
C VAL A 633 -16.07 -0.06 0.83
N VAL A 634 -15.81 -1.30 1.23
CA VAL A 634 -16.84 -2.25 1.65
C VAL A 634 -16.55 -2.74 3.06
N SER A 635 -17.45 -2.43 4.00
CA SER A 635 -17.35 -2.88 5.38
C SER A 635 -18.27 -4.07 5.64
N VAL A 636 -17.67 -5.20 6.01
CA VAL A 636 -18.33 -6.48 6.27
C VAL A 636 -18.25 -6.83 7.75
N ARG A 637 -19.37 -7.31 8.30
CA ARG A 637 -19.43 -7.97 9.61
C ARG A 637 -19.67 -9.45 9.41
N ILE A 638 -18.83 -10.27 10.02
CA ILE A 638 -18.99 -11.73 10.07
C ILE A 638 -19.82 -12.06 11.32
N ASN A 639 -20.72 -13.05 11.18
CA ASN A 639 -21.64 -13.51 12.22
C ASN A 639 -21.17 -14.84 12.82
N GLU A 640 -21.56 -15.13 14.07
CA GLU A 640 -21.18 -16.35 14.80
C GLU A 640 -21.51 -17.66 14.07
N ASN A 641 -22.52 -17.65 13.19
CA ASN A 641 -22.99 -18.79 12.41
C ASN A 641 -22.17 -19.06 11.13
N GLY A 642 -21.14 -18.25 10.84
CA GLY A 642 -20.36 -18.35 9.60
C GLY A 642 -21.01 -17.70 8.38
N THR A 643 -22.01 -16.83 8.56
CA THR A 643 -22.49 -15.93 7.50
C THR A 643 -21.85 -14.54 7.65
N PHE A 644 -22.08 -13.64 6.71
CA PHE A 644 -21.60 -12.26 6.78
C PHE A 644 -22.62 -11.26 6.21
N ASP A 645 -22.62 -10.06 6.77
CA ASP A 645 -23.47 -8.94 6.39
C ASP A 645 -22.61 -7.79 5.86
N PHE A 646 -23.13 -7.09 4.84
CA PHE A 646 -22.54 -5.86 4.32
C PHE A 646 -23.12 -4.71 5.14
N VAL A 647 -22.29 -4.10 5.98
CA VAL A 647 -22.70 -3.09 6.95
C VAL A 647 -22.67 -1.69 6.34
N ARG A 648 -21.68 -1.43 5.47
CA ARG A 648 -21.55 -0.14 4.79
C ARG A 648 -20.83 -0.31 3.46
N GLU A 649 -21.35 0.37 2.45
CA GLU A 649 -20.85 0.37 1.08
C GLU A 649 -20.62 1.83 0.71
N ILE A 650 -19.40 2.19 0.31
CA ILE A 650 -19.04 3.51 -0.22
C ILE A 650 -18.49 3.30 -1.62
N SER A 651 -19.12 3.94 -2.61
CA SER A 651 -18.55 4.06 -3.95
C SER A 651 -17.27 4.87 -3.90
N GLY A 652 -16.24 4.41 -4.61
CA GLY A 652 -15.05 5.21 -4.89
C GLY A 652 -15.38 6.43 -5.77
N ASP A 653 -14.42 7.34 -5.91
CA ASP A 653 -14.64 8.58 -6.67
C ASP A 653 -15.01 8.29 -8.13
N SER A 654 -15.96 9.06 -8.68
CA SER A 654 -16.15 9.12 -10.13
C SER A 654 -15.15 10.07 -10.78
N ILE A 655 -15.00 9.97 -12.11
CA ILE A 655 -14.20 10.93 -12.89
C ILE A 655 -14.66 12.39 -12.63
N ALA A 656 -15.96 12.63 -12.41
CA ALA A 656 -16.49 13.95 -12.07
C ALA A 656 -16.05 14.44 -10.68
N ASP A 657 -15.92 13.55 -9.70
CA ASP A 657 -15.48 13.90 -8.34
C ASP A 657 -14.00 14.28 -8.36
N VAL A 658 -13.14 13.46 -8.98
CA VAL A 658 -11.70 13.77 -9.08
C VAL A 658 -11.43 15.03 -9.90
N LEU A 659 -12.15 15.24 -11.00
CA LEU A 659 -12.06 16.50 -11.76
C LEU A 659 -12.50 17.72 -10.94
N SER A 660 -13.39 17.55 -9.96
CA SER A 660 -13.80 18.63 -9.05
C SER A 660 -12.71 18.97 -8.02
N TYR A 661 -11.89 18.00 -7.58
CA TYR A 661 -10.72 18.26 -6.73
C TYR A 661 -9.66 19.13 -7.43
N VAL A 662 -9.52 19.00 -8.75
CA VAL A 662 -8.63 19.85 -9.59
C VAL A 662 -9.37 21.02 -10.25
N GLU A 663 -10.36 21.59 -9.54
CA GLU A 663 -11.09 22.83 -9.85
C GLU A 663 -11.93 22.85 -11.16
N TYR A 664 -12.09 21.73 -11.87
CA TYR A 664 -13.05 21.68 -12.97
C TYR A 664 -14.49 21.59 -12.46
N GLN A 665 -15.43 22.06 -13.29
CA GLN A 665 -16.85 21.87 -13.05
C GLN A 665 -17.40 20.87 -14.08
N PRO A 666 -17.71 19.61 -13.70
CA PRO A 666 -18.12 18.56 -14.63
C PRO A 666 -19.32 18.94 -15.51
N GLN A 667 -20.26 19.73 -14.97
CA GLN A 667 -21.40 20.27 -15.73
C GLN A 667 -20.96 21.24 -16.85
N GLN A 668 -19.93 22.04 -16.62
CA GLN A 668 -19.37 22.93 -17.65
C GLN A 668 -18.62 22.14 -18.73
N LEU A 669 -17.87 21.10 -18.36
CA LEU A 669 -17.20 20.20 -19.31
C LEU A 669 -18.21 19.53 -20.25
N LEU A 670 -19.31 19.00 -19.71
CA LEU A 670 -20.39 18.40 -20.49
C LEU A 670 -21.05 19.41 -21.45
N GLU A 671 -21.25 20.66 -21.01
CA GLU A 671 -21.82 21.72 -21.86
C GLU A 671 -20.85 22.21 -22.95
N GLN A 672 -19.54 22.25 -22.67
CA GLN A 672 -18.52 22.52 -23.68
C GLN A 672 -18.46 21.39 -24.72
N PHE A 673 -18.44 20.13 -24.28
CA PHE A 673 -18.44 18.98 -25.18
C PHE A 673 -19.73 18.89 -26.02
N ARG A 674 -20.89 19.27 -25.46
CA ARG A 674 -22.16 19.44 -26.18
C ARG A 674 -22.05 20.42 -27.34
N LYS A 675 -21.39 21.56 -27.15
CA LYS A 675 -21.16 22.55 -28.22
C LYS A 675 -20.24 22.01 -29.33
N THR A 676 -19.20 21.27 -28.96
CA THR A 676 -18.30 20.59 -29.92
C THR A 676 -19.05 19.55 -30.76
N ALA A 677 -19.88 18.72 -30.13
CA ALA A 677 -20.67 17.70 -30.81
C ALA A 677 -21.76 18.32 -31.72
N GLU A 678 -22.37 19.43 -31.31
CA GLU A 678 -23.29 20.21 -32.14
C GLU A 678 -22.61 20.81 -33.39
N GLN A 679 -21.39 21.34 -33.23
CA GLN A 679 -20.60 21.88 -34.33
C GLN A 679 -20.20 20.77 -35.33
N ALA A 680 -19.85 19.57 -34.85
CA ALA A 680 -19.55 18.43 -35.70
C ALA A 680 -20.76 17.97 -36.54
N VAL A 681 -21.99 18.09 -36.03
CA VAL A 681 -23.22 17.87 -36.82
C VAL A 681 -23.37 18.91 -37.93
N ARG A 682 -23.14 20.19 -37.62
CA ARG A 682 -23.25 21.30 -38.62
C ARG A 682 -22.23 21.16 -39.76
N GLU A 683 -21.06 20.59 -39.45
CA GLU A 683 -20.00 20.30 -40.43
C GLU A 683 -20.21 18.97 -41.18
N GLY A 684 -21.27 18.21 -40.86
CA GLY A 684 -21.56 16.92 -41.48
C GLY A 684 -20.57 15.81 -41.10
N ARG A 685 -19.78 15.99 -40.03
CA ARG A 685 -18.82 14.98 -39.55
C ARG A 685 -19.48 13.85 -38.76
N VAL A 686 -20.64 14.11 -38.15
CA VAL A 686 -21.48 13.12 -37.43
C VAL A 686 -22.96 13.45 -37.63
N SER A 687 -23.82 12.43 -37.53
CA SER A 687 -25.28 12.60 -37.52
C SER A 687 -25.81 13.03 -36.15
N VAL A 688 -27.09 13.43 -36.10
CA VAL A 688 -27.80 13.76 -34.85
C VAL A 688 -27.90 12.55 -33.91
N ALA A 689 -28.01 11.34 -34.44
CA ALA A 689 -28.05 10.11 -33.65
C ALA A 689 -26.69 9.79 -33.02
N GLU A 690 -25.61 9.89 -33.80
CA GLU A 690 -24.23 9.71 -33.30
C GLU A 690 -23.88 10.78 -32.26
N ARG A 691 -24.28 12.04 -32.47
CA ARG A 691 -24.17 13.11 -31.45
C ARG A 691 -24.85 12.71 -30.13
N GLN A 692 -26.04 12.13 -30.16
CA GLN A 692 -26.72 11.69 -28.94
C GLN A 692 -25.98 10.54 -28.26
N ALA A 693 -25.49 9.56 -29.01
CA ALA A 693 -24.69 8.46 -28.48
C ALA A 693 -23.38 8.95 -27.84
N VAL A 694 -22.65 9.84 -28.52
CA VAL A 694 -21.39 10.43 -28.04
C VAL A 694 -21.59 11.25 -26.76
N LEU A 695 -22.69 12.03 -26.66
CA LEU A 695 -23.00 12.77 -25.43
C LEU A 695 -23.46 11.86 -24.28
N ALA A 696 -24.16 10.76 -24.58
CA ALA A 696 -24.51 9.76 -23.58
C ALA A 696 -23.26 9.04 -23.05
N ALA A 697 -22.33 8.66 -23.94
CA ALA A 697 -21.06 8.04 -23.58
C ALA A 697 -20.19 8.97 -22.72
N PHE A 698 -19.92 10.20 -23.17
CA PHE A 698 -19.14 11.17 -22.37
C PHE A 698 -19.79 11.49 -21.02
N GLY A 699 -21.11 11.61 -20.99
CA GLY A 699 -21.85 11.78 -19.74
C GLY A 699 -21.81 10.54 -18.84
N ALA A 700 -21.73 9.34 -19.40
CA ALA A 700 -21.52 8.10 -18.64
C ALA A 700 -20.10 8.03 -18.07
N SER A 701 -19.07 8.28 -18.88
CA SER A 701 -17.67 8.31 -18.43
C SER A 701 -17.46 9.30 -17.28
N LEU A 702 -18.04 10.51 -17.34
CA LEU A 702 -17.96 11.47 -16.22
C LEU A 702 -18.56 10.93 -14.90
N ARG A 703 -19.55 10.03 -14.95
CA ARG A 703 -20.11 9.37 -13.76
C ARG A 703 -19.49 7.98 -13.50
N GLY A 704 -18.62 7.52 -14.40
CA GLY A 704 -17.93 6.25 -14.29
C GLY A 704 -16.89 6.32 -13.19
N TYR A 705 -16.55 5.15 -12.68
CA TYR A 705 -15.46 4.97 -11.73
C TYR A 705 -14.13 5.37 -12.40
N THR A 706 -13.12 5.80 -11.63
CA THR A 706 -11.82 6.20 -12.21
C THR A 706 -10.99 5.02 -12.73
N TYR A 707 -11.29 3.81 -12.27
CA TYR A 707 -10.59 2.58 -12.60
C TYR A 707 -11.27 1.83 -13.76
N PHE A 708 -10.64 0.77 -14.26
CA PHE A 708 -11.16 0.03 -15.40
C PHE A 708 -12.32 -0.88 -15.00
N GLU A 709 -13.28 -1.03 -15.92
CA GLU A 709 -14.38 -2.00 -15.87
C GLU A 709 -14.06 -3.16 -16.85
N ASP A 710 -14.39 -4.40 -16.46
CA ASP A 710 -14.18 -5.63 -17.25
C ASP A 710 -15.19 -5.80 -18.41
#